data_AF-A0A494RAG1-F1
#
_entry.id   AF-A0A494RAG1-F1
#
_cell.length_a   1.000
_cell.length_b   1.000
_cell.length_c   1.000
_cell.angle_alpha   90.00
_cell.angle_beta   90.00
_cell.angle_gamma   90.00
#
_symmetry.space_group_name_H-M   'P 1'
#
loop_
_entity.id
_entity.type
_entity.pdbx_description
1 polymer ?
#
loop_
_entity_poly.entity_id
_entity_poly.type
_entity_poly.pdbx_seq_one_letter_code
_entity_poly.pdbx_strand_id
1 'polypeptide(L)'
;MDAKKPFHEVVAEKLIEQLKQGTAPWQMPWKAGDGGGMMPFNPTTGKRYKGINAIHLLSQGRDDQRWLTFNQAKAAGAQVRKGEKSTSIQYWKFEEEQTKRDENNKPVLDGKGDPVKVRVRLERPKMFMANVFNAEQIDGLPLYQKPVQTWNALERAETILQASGADIRHGGDRAYYRPSTDNIQLPDKAQFPSADNYYATALHELGHWTGHGSRLDRDLSHPFGSEGYAKEELRAEIASMILGDELGIGHDPGQHVSYVQSWIKALQNDPLEIFRAASDAEKIQTFVLGLEQQQIQEQGQTQQPHRLQDEPDEQGASMQIPTQPERPNIQAEDWALRAIERADLDQVARRMTDDQLQVFDQVLAAMHPLANDNAFWARREEAMEAMFNDVDTVAEQIQRAQEIIADEQRRRVDVAKRDQVQESVNVAPEPMPLNPNEQMVATALRNVLSEPEPELKASFGRLLGVTSGQALGYELPGDWSGETQVVGIATDPDKEGVHMVEGDESPEFYGLYARDQEGKAVWLADYETQEEAQDQADRLAAINSHAQVEENAIDRLALSAKAEFTQERSETPQTASKPKATREYLAVPYGERAAAKAAGAAWDNAAKSWYVGPNGDTAALARWKPEFVRPALDLREEFADALRSVGLIVSGDHPIMDGKKHRVPVEGGKAGATDGFYVGHTDGHPAGSIINNKTQIEIKWKSKGYTLTDEQKAALHAEAANKLQAREASILKTHEAVAAKVTRSMESLVPVVELTPYMSAKGIQPLSGVLTDKAGKETVIPAIDENGKQWTAQYIQKDGTKRFAKDGRKEGCFHPLGGLDALAAAPVIVIAEGYATASTLASSLGHATVAAFDSGNLPAVAKALHAKFPDKPIVIAGDDDRHQVMTHGTNAGRTKAVEAAKAVGGKAIFPTFAPGEVVYPDTLPAITPQAYRKHTQAAGELKTLISQDGPSAGDPAQSERAAELKAEMLSDAQLAALDKMKRLTDFNDLATKSSLEREGLERQVNNAVAKVIEQHQVKVQQPIQERVQGIEEKQQTRRVISR
;
A
#
# COMPACT_ATOMS: atom_id res chain seq x y z
N MET A 1 -23.15 7.05 40.36
CA MET A 1 -23.56 6.09 39.32
C MET A 1 -22.39 5.99 38.38
N ASP A 2 -21.75 4.82 38.28
CA ASP A 2 -20.61 4.64 37.38
C ASP A 2 -21.04 4.89 35.94
N ALA A 3 -20.22 5.66 35.20
CA ALA A 3 -20.46 5.93 33.80
C ALA A 3 -20.52 4.60 33.04
N LYS A 4 -21.61 4.39 32.28
CA LYS A 4 -21.83 3.16 31.52
C LYS A 4 -20.76 3.05 30.43
N LYS A 5 -19.94 2.01 30.47
CA LYS A 5 -18.83 1.81 29.52
C LYS A 5 -19.33 1.85 28.06
N PRO A 6 -18.58 2.47 27.14
CA PRO A 6 -18.86 2.43 25.70
C PRO A 6 -18.97 1.00 25.15
N PHE A 7 -19.82 0.81 24.13
CA PHE A 7 -20.06 -0.52 23.52
C PHE A 7 -18.78 -1.19 23.03
N HIS A 8 -17.90 -0.45 22.36
CA HIS A 8 -16.67 -1.01 21.80
C HIS A 8 -15.71 -1.52 22.88
N GLU A 9 -15.61 -0.81 24.02
CA GLU A 9 -14.84 -1.27 25.19
C GLU A 9 -15.45 -2.54 25.78
N VAL A 10 -16.78 -2.61 25.93
CA VAL A 10 -17.46 -3.80 26.46
C VAL A 10 -17.22 -5.02 25.58
N VAL A 11 -17.30 -4.86 24.26
CA VAL A 11 -17.03 -5.94 23.29
C VAL A 11 -15.56 -6.36 23.34
N ALA A 12 -14.63 -5.40 23.31
CA ALA A 12 -13.20 -5.69 23.36
C ALA A 12 -12.79 -6.37 24.66
N GLU A 13 -13.25 -5.90 25.82
CA GLU A 13 -12.98 -6.51 27.13
C GLU A 13 -13.43 -7.97 27.18
N LYS A 14 -14.63 -8.26 26.65
CA LYS A 14 -15.14 -9.63 26.58
C LYS A 14 -14.25 -10.51 25.70
N LEU A 15 -13.88 -10.03 24.52
CA LEU A 15 -13.03 -10.79 23.58
C LEU A 15 -11.60 -10.97 24.12
N ILE A 16 -11.05 -9.98 24.82
CA ILE A 16 -9.76 -10.08 25.54
C ILE A 16 -9.83 -11.19 26.59
N GLU A 17 -10.92 -11.28 27.34
CA GLU A 17 -11.07 -12.32 28.35
C GLU A 17 -11.16 -13.72 27.73
N GLN A 18 -11.89 -13.85 26.63
CA GLN A 18 -11.93 -15.10 25.87
C GLN A 18 -10.58 -15.45 25.25
N LEU A 19 -9.83 -14.47 24.75
CA LEU A 19 -8.47 -14.66 24.24
C LEU A 19 -7.53 -15.24 25.31
N LYS A 20 -7.63 -14.75 26.55
CA LYS A 20 -6.85 -15.29 27.69
C LYS A 20 -7.24 -16.73 28.02
N GLN A 21 -8.52 -17.06 27.86
CA GLN A 21 -9.07 -18.38 28.14
C GLN A 21 -8.90 -19.37 26.98
N GLY A 22 -8.45 -18.91 25.81
CA GLY A 22 -8.38 -19.72 24.59
C GLY A 22 -9.74 -20.04 23.99
N THR A 23 -10.76 -19.23 24.27
CA THR A 23 -12.16 -19.46 23.86
C THR A 23 -12.71 -18.36 22.95
N ALA A 24 -11.83 -17.50 22.41
CA ALA A 24 -12.25 -16.52 21.41
C ALA A 24 -12.75 -17.24 20.15
N PRO A 25 -13.73 -16.69 19.40
CA PRO A 25 -14.33 -17.38 18.26
C PRO A 25 -13.31 -17.92 17.25
N TRP A 26 -12.25 -17.17 16.95
CA TRP A 26 -11.19 -17.57 16.01
C TRP A 26 -10.08 -18.44 16.65
N GLN A 27 -10.15 -18.75 17.95
CA GLN A 27 -9.25 -19.69 18.64
C GLN A 27 -9.86 -21.08 18.85
N MET A 28 -11.15 -21.23 18.56
CA MET A 28 -11.82 -22.52 18.69
C MET A 28 -11.59 -23.33 17.40
N PRO A 29 -11.14 -24.60 17.47
CA PRO A 29 -11.06 -25.43 16.28
C PRO A 29 -12.45 -25.93 15.86
N TRP A 30 -12.68 -26.08 14.55
CA TRP A 30 -13.86 -26.79 14.02
C TRP A 30 -13.51 -27.65 12.80
N LYS A 31 -14.28 -28.72 12.61
CA LYS A 31 -13.97 -29.76 11.62
C LYS A 31 -14.50 -29.39 10.23
N ALA A 32 -13.82 -29.91 9.21
CA ALA A 32 -14.30 -29.91 7.83
C ALA A 32 -15.67 -30.62 7.73
N GLY A 33 -16.59 -30.05 6.94
CA GLY A 33 -17.95 -30.57 6.75
C GLY A 33 -19.01 -30.06 7.74
N ASP A 34 -18.62 -29.32 8.78
CA ASP A 34 -19.55 -28.61 9.68
C ASP A 34 -19.90 -27.18 9.19
N GLY A 35 -19.35 -26.74 8.05
CA GLY A 35 -19.49 -25.38 7.53
C GLY A 35 -20.82 -25.08 6.85
N GLY A 36 -21.06 -23.79 6.56
CA GLY A 36 -22.31 -23.30 5.96
C GLY A 36 -23.41 -23.01 6.98
N GLY A 37 -23.06 -22.81 8.25
CA GLY A 37 -24.05 -22.56 9.30
C GLY A 37 -23.48 -22.15 10.65
N MET A 38 -22.21 -21.75 10.72
CA MET A 38 -21.57 -21.30 11.97
C MET A 38 -21.64 -19.79 12.14
N MET A 39 -21.69 -19.01 11.07
CA MET A 39 -21.78 -17.57 11.21
C MET A 39 -23.20 -17.09 11.61
N PRO A 40 -23.31 -16.15 12.57
CA PRO A 40 -24.58 -15.57 12.99
C PRO A 40 -25.33 -14.94 11.83
N PHE A 41 -26.62 -15.23 11.72
CA PHE A 41 -27.48 -14.66 10.68
C PHE A 41 -28.87 -14.32 11.20
N ASN A 42 -29.56 -13.44 10.47
CA ASN A 42 -30.94 -13.12 10.74
C ASN A 42 -31.86 -14.00 9.87
N PRO A 43 -32.62 -14.95 10.45
CA PRO A 43 -33.48 -15.85 9.68
C PRO A 43 -34.68 -15.15 9.02
N THR A 44 -35.02 -13.92 9.44
CA THR A 44 -36.10 -13.14 8.81
C THR A 44 -35.66 -12.60 7.45
N THR A 45 -34.39 -12.20 7.33
CA THR A 45 -33.85 -11.58 6.12
C THR A 45 -32.98 -12.53 5.29
N GLY A 46 -32.61 -13.69 5.85
CA GLY A 46 -31.63 -14.61 5.28
C GLY A 46 -30.19 -14.08 5.27
N LYS A 47 -29.93 -12.87 5.81
CA LYS A 47 -28.62 -12.22 5.72
C LYS A 47 -27.73 -12.55 6.93
N ARG A 48 -26.46 -12.85 6.66
CA ARG A 48 -25.39 -12.99 7.66
C ARG A 48 -25.10 -11.65 8.35
N TYR A 49 -24.89 -11.65 9.66
CA TYR A 49 -24.31 -10.50 10.36
C TYR A 49 -22.83 -10.36 9.94
N LYS A 50 -22.35 -9.13 9.75
CA LYS A 50 -20.98 -8.87 9.28
C LYS A 50 -20.12 -8.12 10.30
N GLY A 51 -18.81 -8.25 10.15
CA GLY A 51 -17.79 -7.54 10.91
C GLY A 51 -17.91 -7.83 12.39
N ILE A 52 -17.71 -6.80 13.22
CA ILE A 52 -17.72 -6.96 14.68
C ILE A 52 -19.01 -7.57 15.24
N ASN A 53 -20.16 -7.36 14.59
CA ASN A 53 -21.41 -7.94 15.07
C ASN A 53 -21.39 -9.46 14.96
N ALA A 54 -20.84 -10.01 13.87
CA ALA A 54 -20.73 -11.45 13.70
C ALA A 54 -19.87 -12.06 14.81
N ILE A 55 -18.69 -11.47 15.03
CA ILE A 55 -17.73 -11.89 16.04
C ILE A 55 -18.31 -11.74 17.46
N HIS A 56 -18.99 -10.63 17.74
CA HIS A 56 -19.63 -10.41 19.03
C HIS A 56 -20.77 -11.39 19.30
N LEU A 57 -21.57 -11.74 18.30
CA LEU A 57 -22.65 -12.73 18.44
C LEU A 57 -22.09 -14.16 18.60
N LEU A 58 -21.04 -14.53 17.87
CA LEU A 58 -20.31 -15.80 18.07
C LEU A 58 -19.76 -15.92 19.49
N SER A 59 -19.17 -14.84 20.02
CA SER A 59 -18.63 -14.80 21.39
C SER A 59 -19.66 -15.07 22.49
N GLN A 60 -20.96 -15.13 22.16
CA GLN A 60 -21.99 -15.49 23.13
C GLN A 60 -22.06 -17.01 23.39
N GLY A 61 -21.36 -17.84 22.62
CA GLY A 61 -21.24 -19.28 22.87
C GLY A 61 -22.57 -20.02 22.72
N ARG A 62 -23.34 -19.65 21.70
CA ARG A 62 -24.63 -20.26 21.33
C ARG A 62 -24.42 -21.30 20.23
N ASP A 63 -25.21 -22.37 20.23
CA ASP A 63 -25.17 -23.42 19.22
C ASP A 63 -26.06 -23.07 18.02
N ASP A 64 -27.24 -22.48 18.24
CA ASP A 64 -28.11 -21.99 17.17
C ASP A 64 -27.66 -20.60 16.72
N GLN A 65 -27.30 -20.42 15.45
CA GLN A 65 -26.74 -19.15 14.94
C GLN A 65 -27.79 -18.15 14.44
N ARG A 66 -29.08 -18.41 14.70
CA ARG A 66 -30.15 -17.48 14.36
C ARG A 66 -30.32 -16.40 15.43
N TRP A 67 -30.24 -15.13 15.01
CA TRP A 67 -30.42 -13.98 15.90
C TRP A 67 -31.48 -13.02 15.36
N LEU A 68 -32.51 -12.79 16.18
CA LEU A 68 -33.68 -11.97 15.84
C LEU A 68 -33.89 -10.86 16.86
N THR A 69 -34.44 -9.73 16.42
CA THR A 69 -34.99 -8.76 17.37
C THR A 69 -36.27 -9.29 18.02
N PHE A 70 -36.65 -8.74 19.18
CA PHE A 70 -37.91 -9.10 19.85
C PHE A 70 -39.12 -8.98 18.92
N ASN A 71 -39.17 -7.91 18.11
CA ASN A 71 -40.28 -7.68 17.18
C ASN A 71 -40.30 -8.69 16.03
N GLN A 72 -39.14 -9.13 15.53
CA GLN A 72 -39.04 -10.17 14.52
C GLN A 72 -39.52 -11.53 15.05
N ALA A 73 -39.11 -11.90 16.27
CA ALA A 73 -39.59 -13.10 16.94
C ALA A 73 -41.12 -13.09 17.08
N LYS A 74 -41.67 -11.98 17.57
CA LYS A 74 -43.11 -11.79 17.71
C LYS A 74 -43.84 -11.86 16.37
N ALA A 75 -43.29 -11.26 15.31
CA ALA A 75 -43.88 -11.29 13.97
C ALA A 75 -43.89 -12.71 13.39
N ALA A 76 -42.91 -13.55 13.75
CA ALA A 76 -42.86 -14.97 13.40
C ALA A 76 -43.78 -15.86 14.27
N GLY A 77 -44.61 -15.27 15.14
CA GLY A 77 -45.48 -16.02 16.06
C GLY A 77 -44.74 -16.68 17.23
N ALA A 78 -43.47 -16.32 17.44
CA ALA A 78 -42.61 -16.87 18.47
C ALA A 78 -42.44 -15.88 19.64
N GLN A 79 -42.03 -16.38 20.82
CA GLN A 79 -41.96 -15.60 22.05
C GLN A 79 -40.61 -15.73 22.73
N VAL A 80 -39.91 -14.62 22.90
CA VAL A 80 -38.71 -14.56 23.76
C VAL A 80 -39.10 -14.95 25.19
N ARG A 81 -38.39 -15.92 25.78
CA ARG A 81 -38.68 -16.38 27.14
C ARG A 81 -38.51 -15.26 28.16
N LYS A 82 -39.39 -15.27 29.18
CA LYS A 82 -39.37 -14.26 30.23
C LYS A 82 -38.06 -14.36 31.03
N GLY A 83 -37.33 -13.25 31.11
CA GLY A 83 -36.08 -13.13 31.87
C GLY A 83 -34.81 -13.23 31.04
N GLU A 84 -34.91 -13.68 29.78
CA GLU A 84 -33.79 -13.73 28.83
C GLU A 84 -33.21 -12.34 28.57
N LYS A 85 -31.88 -12.29 28.36
CA LYS A 85 -31.15 -11.06 28.09
C LYS A 85 -30.78 -10.98 26.61
N SER A 86 -31.02 -9.83 26.01
CA SER A 86 -30.61 -9.54 24.64
C SER A 86 -29.12 -9.25 24.53
N THR A 87 -28.56 -9.49 23.35
CA THR A 87 -27.23 -9.03 22.96
C THR A 87 -27.36 -7.80 22.07
N SER A 88 -26.60 -6.76 22.39
CA SER A 88 -26.60 -5.51 21.61
C SER A 88 -25.70 -5.63 20.39
N ILE A 89 -26.15 -5.11 19.25
CA ILE A 89 -25.38 -4.99 18.02
C ILE A 89 -25.43 -3.54 17.50
N GLN A 90 -24.46 -3.17 16.68
CA GLN A 90 -24.33 -1.84 16.11
C GLN A 90 -24.39 -1.88 14.58
N TYR A 91 -25.25 -1.08 13.97
CA TYR A 91 -25.33 -1.00 12.51
C TYR A 91 -25.50 0.44 12.03
N TRP A 92 -24.93 0.73 10.87
CA TRP A 92 -25.06 2.03 10.22
C TRP A 92 -26.29 2.04 9.33
N LYS A 93 -27.16 3.02 9.53
CA LYS A 93 -28.29 3.30 8.64
C LYS A 93 -27.86 4.43 7.70
N PHE A 94 -27.94 4.16 6.41
CA PHE A 94 -27.56 5.10 5.35
C PHE A 94 -28.77 5.77 4.69
N GLU A 95 -29.97 5.24 4.90
CA GLU A 95 -31.22 5.72 4.28
C GLU A 95 -32.35 5.70 5.31
N GLU A 96 -33.28 6.64 5.27
CA GLU A 96 -34.50 6.62 6.07
C GLU A 96 -35.75 6.89 5.24
N GLU A 97 -36.86 6.25 5.57
CA GLU A 97 -38.15 6.57 4.98
C GLU A 97 -38.62 7.93 5.51
N GLN A 98 -38.84 8.87 4.60
CA GLN A 98 -39.44 10.17 4.88
C GLN A 98 -40.73 10.31 4.06
N THR A 99 -41.70 11.02 4.61
CA THR A 99 -42.89 11.40 3.84
C THR A 99 -42.46 12.30 2.69
N LYS A 100 -42.77 11.89 1.45
CA LYS A 100 -42.56 12.68 0.23
C LYS A 100 -43.32 13.99 0.38
N ARG A 101 -42.63 15.12 0.20
CA ARG A 101 -43.22 16.46 0.29
C ARG A 101 -43.12 17.16 -1.05
N ASP A 102 -44.14 17.93 -1.40
CA ASP A 102 -44.16 18.77 -2.60
C ASP A 102 -43.30 20.04 -2.45
N GLU A 103 -43.21 20.84 -3.51
CA GLU A 103 -42.46 22.12 -3.55
C GLU A 103 -42.93 23.15 -2.49
N ASN A 104 -44.13 22.95 -1.92
CA ASN A 104 -44.71 23.77 -0.87
C ASN A 104 -44.65 23.10 0.52
N ASN A 105 -43.83 22.05 0.64
CA ASN A 105 -43.55 21.30 1.87
C ASN A 105 -44.77 20.53 2.44
N LYS A 106 -45.79 20.25 1.63
CA LYS A 106 -46.97 19.45 2.02
C LYS A 106 -46.78 17.96 1.73
N PRO A 107 -47.31 17.05 2.56
CA PRO A 107 -47.25 15.61 2.30
C PRO A 107 -47.93 15.27 0.97
N VAL A 108 -47.19 14.63 0.07
CA VAL A 108 -47.76 14.02 -1.14
C VAL A 108 -48.56 12.81 -0.68
N LEU A 109 -49.85 12.76 -1.01
CA LEU A 109 -50.74 11.67 -0.65
C LEU A 109 -50.90 10.71 -1.83
N ASP A 110 -51.03 9.42 -1.55
CA ASP A 110 -51.32 8.40 -2.56
C ASP A 110 -52.83 8.40 -2.93
N GLY A 111 -53.22 7.52 -3.87
CA GLY A 111 -54.61 7.39 -4.30
C GLY A 111 -55.61 6.97 -3.21
N LYS A 112 -55.15 6.65 -1.99
CA LYS A 112 -55.96 6.31 -0.81
C LYS A 112 -55.96 7.41 0.25
N GLY A 113 -55.24 8.51 0.02
CA GLY A 113 -55.13 9.64 0.95
C GLY A 113 -54.05 9.46 2.02
N ASP A 114 -53.20 8.43 1.91
CA ASP A 114 -52.10 8.19 2.84
C ASP A 114 -50.82 8.88 2.36
N PRO A 115 -49.97 9.43 3.25
CA PRO A 115 -48.74 10.07 2.84
C PRO A 115 -47.75 9.11 2.18
N VAL A 116 -47.37 9.41 0.93
CA VAL A 116 -46.34 8.69 0.17
C VAL A 116 -45.03 8.77 0.93
N LYS A 117 -44.36 7.64 1.12
CA LYS A 117 -43.03 7.58 1.74
C LYS A 117 -41.98 7.35 0.67
N VAL A 118 -40.88 8.08 0.75
CA VAL A 118 -39.68 7.91 -0.09
C VAL A 118 -38.50 7.55 0.79
N ARG A 119 -37.62 6.67 0.31
CA ARG A 119 -36.35 6.40 0.99
C ARG A 119 -35.35 7.49 0.63
N VAL A 120 -34.96 8.28 1.62
CA VAL A 120 -34.01 9.36 1.44
C VAL A 120 -32.67 8.91 1.99
N ARG A 121 -31.61 9.02 1.18
CA ARG A 121 -30.23 8.79 1.63
C ARG A 121 -29.84 9.86 2.64
N LEU A 122 -29.36 9.43 3.80
CA LEU A 122 -28.91 10.31 4.86
C LEU A 122 -27.59 10.96 4.47
N GLU A 123 -27.52 12.29 4.54
CA GLU A 123 -26.26 13.04 4.33
C GLU A 123 -25.13 12.58 5.27
N ARG A 124 -25.50 12.09 6.47
CA ARG A 124 -24.58 11.45 7.41
C ARG A 124 -25.16 10.11 7.87
N PRO A 125 -24.46 8.98 7.65
CA PRO A 125 -24.88 7.69 8.15
C PRO A 125 -25.05 7.74 9.67
N LYS A 126 -26.17 7.23 10.17
CA LYS A 126 -26.48 7.22 11.61
C LYS A 126 -26.15 5.84 12.18
N MET A 127 -25.41 5.82 13.29
CA MET A 127 -25.17 4.59 14.05
C MET A 127 -26.40 4.27 14.91
N PHE A 128 -26.94 3.07 14.73
CA PHE A 128 -28.05 2.54 15.51
C PHE A 128 -27.61 1.32 16.31
N MET A 129 -28.15 1.20 17.53
CA MET A 129 -28.06 -0.01 18.32
C MET A 129 -29.35 -0.82 18.17
N ALA A 130 -29.23 -2.11 17.94
CA ALA A 130 -30.33 -3.05 18.03
C ALA A 130 -30.04 -4.10 19.10
N ASN A 131 -31.10 -4.61 19.72
CA ASN A 131 -31.03 -5.70 20.68
C ASN A 131 -31.60 -6.95 20.03
N VAL A 132 -30.76 -7.97 19.90
CA VAL A 132 -31.13 -9.26 19.32
C VAL A 132 -31.10 -10.35 20.37
N PHE A 133 -31.92 -11.37 20.16
CA PHE A 133 -32.02 -12.58 20.96
C PHE A 133 -31.66 -13.75 20.08
N ASN A 134 -30.93 -14.70 20.65
CA ASN A 134 -30.61 -15.95 19.99
C ASN A 134 -31.87 -16.82 19.91
N ALA A 135 -32.01 -17.63 18.86
CA ALA A 135 -33.16 -18.53 18.70
C ALA A 135 -33.35 -19.50 19.87
N GLU A 136 -32.26 -19.92 20.55
CA GLU A 136 -32.36 -20.72 21.77
C GLU A 136 -33.17 -20.03 22.86
N GLN A 137 -33.22 -18.70 22.89
CA GLN A 137 -33.93 -17.88 23.88
C GLN A 137 -35.41 -17.67 23.55
N ILE A 138 -35.90 -18.23 22.44
CA ILE A 138 -37.20 -17.94 21.85
C ILE A 138 -37.99 -19.25 21.70
N ASP A 139 -39.16 -19.31 22.33
CA ASP A 139 -40.08 -20.43 22.19
C ASP A 139 -40.97 -20.25 20.94
N GLY A 140 -41.30 -21.34 20.26
CA GLY A 140 -42.18 -21.32 19.10
C GLY A 140 -41.50 -21.04 17.75
N LEU A 141 -40.16 -20.97 17.71
CA LEU A 141 -39.42 -20.99 16.44
C LEU A 141 -39.34 -22.43 15.87
N PRO A 142 -39.40 -22.60 14.54
CA PRO A 142 -39.12 -23.89 13.92
C PRO A 142 -37.72 -24.38 14.25
N LEU A 143 -37.55 -25.71 14.38
CA LEU A 143 -36.22 -26.32 14.50
C LEU A 143 -35.38 -25.95 13.29
N TYR A 144 -34.17 -25.45 13.52
CA TYR A 144 -33.25 -25.14 12.43
C TYR A 144 -32.69 -26.42 11.85
N GLN A 145 -32.91 -26.64 10.57
CA GLN A 145 -32.19 -27.64 9.80
C GLN A 145 -31.09 -26.91 9.05
N LYS A 146 -29.83 -27.20 9.40
CA LYS A 146 -28.69 -26.66 8.65
C LYS A 146 -28.81 -27.12 7.19
N PRO A 147 -28.71 -26.22 6.21
CA PRO A 147 -28.68 -26.63 4.82
C PRO A 147 -27.50 -27.58 4.60
N VAL A 148 -27.74 -28.70 3.93
CA VAL A 148 -26.68 -29.67 3.61
C VAL A 148 -25.76 -29.01 2.58
N GLN A 149 -24.46 -29.01 2.84
CA GLN A 149 -23.48 -28.56 1.85
C GLN A 149 -23.56 -29.47 0.63
N THR A 150 -23.80 -28.87 -0.54
CA THR A 150 -23.99 -29.58 -1.82
C THR A 150 -22.74 -29.55 -2.70
N TRP A 151 -21.71 -28.80 -2.31
CA TRP A 151 -20.46 -28.64 -3.05
C TRP A 151 -19.27 -29.31 -2.35
N ASN A 152 -18.22 -29.60 -3.11
CA ASN A 152 -16.95 -30.12 -2.57
C ASN A 152 -16.08 -28.98 -2.03
N ALA A 153 -15.95 -28.91 -0.71
CA ALA A 153 -15.21 -27.86 -0.01
C ALA A 153 -13.74 -27.74 -0.46
N LEU A 154 -13.05 -28.86 -0.65
CA LEU A 154 -11.63 -28.88 -1.00
C LEU A 154 -11.39 -28.46 -2.45
N GLU A 155 -12.29 -28.86 -3.35
CA GLU A 155 -12.24 -28.47 -4.76
C GLU A 155 -12.47 -26.97 -4.92
N ARG A 156 -13.48 -26.43 -4.22
CA ARG A 156 -13.75 -24.99 -4.21
C ARG A 156 -12.58 -24.17 -3.66
N ALA A 157 -11.93 -24.68 -2.60
CA ALA A 157 -10.72 -24.08 -2.04
C ALA A 157 -9.57 -24.01 -3.06
N GLU A 158 -9.33 -25.13 -3.75
CA GLU A 158 -8.31 -25.22 -4.79
C GLU A 158 -8.63 -24.28 -5.96
N THR A 159 -9.89 -24.20 -6.39
CA THR A 159 -10.33 -23.25 -7.42
C THR A 159 -10.05 -21.81 -7.02
N ILE A 160 -10.35 -21.43 -5.77
CA ILE A 160 -10.05 -20.07 -5.28
C ILE A 160 -8.55 -19.78 -5.28
N LEU A 161 -7.72 -20.74 -4.83
CA LEU A 161 -6.27 -20.58 -4.86
C LEU A 161 -5.76 -20.41 -6.30
N GLN A 162 -6.30 -21.15 -7.26
CA GLN A 162 -5.96 -21.01 -8.68
C GLN A 162 -6.45 -19.68 -9.27
N ALA A 163 -7.71 -19.32 -9.02
CA ALA A 163 -8.32 -18.05 -9.44
C ALA A 163 -7.58 -16.84 -8.89
N SER A 164 -6.94 -16.97 -7.73
CA SER A 164 -6.19 -15.88 -7.12
C SER A 164 -4.97 -15.44 -7.91
N GLY A 165 -4.40 -16.32 -8.75
CA GLY A 165 -3.15 -16.05 -9.44
C GLY A 165 -1.95 -15.84 -8.49
N ALA A 166 -2.10 -16.14 -7.19
CA ALA A 166 -1.02 -16.01 -6.23
C ALA A 166 0.14 -16.97 -6.60
N ASP A 167 1.37 -16.48 -6.55
CA ASP A 167 2.57 -17.32 -6.69
C ASP A 167 2.70 -18.18 -5.41
N ILE A 168 2.14 -19.38 -5.44
CA ILE A 168 2.18 -20.35 -4.34
C ILE A 168 3.33 -21.33 -4.60
N ARG A 169 4.29 -21.36 -3.68
CA ARG A 169 5.48 -22.21 -3.76
C ARG A 169 5.49 -23.22 -2.62
N HIS A 170 5.74 -24.48 -2.96
CA HIS A 170 5.86 -25.57 -1.98
C HIS A 170 7.31 -25.83 -1.60
N GLY A 171 7.54 -26.14 -0.32
CA GLY A 171 8.83 -26.56 0.23
C GLY A 171 9.11 -26.02 1.63
N GLY A 172 10.06 -26.66 2.33
CA GLY A 172 10.40 -26.32 3.72
C GLY A 172 9.40 -26.88 4.74
N ASP A 173 9.40 -26.31 5.94
CA ASP A 173 8.58 -26.76 7.09
C ASP A 173 7.66 -25.64 7.62
N ARG A 174 7.51 -24.53 6.89
CA ARG A 174 6.73 -23.36 7.34
C ARG A 174 5.87 -22.77 6.23
N ALA A 175 4.69 -22.32 6.61
CA ALA A 175 3.82 -21.48 5.80
C ALA A 175 4.05 -19.99 6.11
N TYR A 176 4.12 -19.14 5.09
CA TYR A 176 4.14 -17.68 5.23
C TYR A 176 3.91 -16.96 3.89
N TYR A 177 3.24 -15.82 3.92
CA TYR A 177 3.26 -14.83 2.84
C TYR A 177 4.51 -13.93 2.94
N ARG A 178 5.15 -13.66 1.79
CA ARG A 178 6.31 -12.76 1.68
C ARG A 178 5.96 -11.51 0.86
N PRO A 179 5.71 -10.36 1.53
CA PRO A 179 5.31 -9.12 0.84
C PRO A 179 6.32 -8.61 -0.20
N SER A 180 7.62 -8.75 0.06
CA SER A 180 8.68 -8.19 -0.80
C SER A 180 8.81 -8.85 -2.16
N THR A 181 8.26 -10.04 -2.33
CA THR A 181 8.31 -10.82 -3.57
C THR A 181 6.94 -11.32 -3.99
N ASP A 182 5.90 -10.85 -3.33
CA ASP A 182 4.50 -11.17 -3.58
C ASP A 182 4.24 -12.67 -3.84
N ASN A 183 4.71 -13.54 -2.94
CA ASN A 183 4.45 -14.99 -3.02
C ASN A 183 4.10 -15.59 -1.67
N ILE A 184 3.39 -16.70 -1.73
CA ILE A 184 3.00 -17.54 -0.60
C ILE A 184 3.90 -18.76 -0.59
N GLN A 185 4.62 -18.98 0.51
CA GLN A 185 5.35 -20.21 0.76
C GLN A 185 4.49 -21.16 1.59
N LEU A 186 4.36 -22.41 1.17
CA LEU A 186 3.70 -23.48 1.93
C LEU A 186 4.61 -24.71 2.06
N PRO A 187 4.52 -25.51 3.13
CA PRO A 187 5.03 -26.87 3.15
C PRO A 187 4.35 -27.73 2.08
N ASP A 188 4.97 -28.84 1.69
CA ASP A 188 4.35 -29.79 0.77
C ASP A 188 3.01 -30.31 1.34
N LYS A 189 1.99 -30.50 0.47
CA LYS A 189 0.64 -30.97 0.88
C LYS A 189 0.71 -32.22 1.76
N ALA A 190 1.66 -33.12 1.51
CA ALA A 190 1.86 -34.37 2.26
C ALA A 190 2.39 -34.18 3.70
N GLN A 191 2.93 -33.00 4.04
CA GLN A 191 3.39 -32.67 5.39
C GLN A 191 2.24 -32.24 6.31
N PHE A 192 1.07 -31.92 5.75
CA PHE A 192 -0.11 -31.57 6.53
C PHE A 192 -0.83 -32.83 7.02
N PRO A 193 -1.40 -32.82 8.24
CA PRO A 193 -2.17 -33.97 8.76
C PRO A 193 -3.38 -34.34 7.91
N SER A 194 -3.95 -33.37 7.19
CA SER A 194 -5.15 -33.50 6.37
C SER A 194 -5.17 -32.44 5.27
N ALA A 195 -5.99 -32.66 4.23
CA ALA A 195 -6.14 -31.70 3.13
C ALA A 195 -6.84 -30.41 3.59
N ASP A 196 -7.81 -30.52 4.48
CA ASP A 196 -8.47 -29.38 5.13
C ASP A 196 -7.48 -28.48 5.88
N ASN A 197 -6.55 -29.06 6.64
CA ASN A 197 -5.50 -28.28 7.31
C ASN A 197 -4.59 -27.55 6.31
N TYR A 198 -4.26 -28.19 5.18
CA TYR A 198 -3.50 -27.52 4.13
C TYR A 198 -4.26 -26.30 3.58
N TYR A 199 -5.54 -26.45 3.21
CA TYR A 199 -6.29 -25.34 2.62
C TYR A 199 -6.62 -24.25 3.64
N ALA A 200 -6.86 -24.60 4.92
CA ALA A 200 -7.02 -23.61 5.99
C ALA A 200 -5.75 -22.75 6.15
N THR A 201 -4.56 -23.38 6.17
CA THR A 201 -3.29 -22.66 6.19
C THR A 201 -3.08 -21.84 4.91
N ALA A 202 -3.41 -22.38 3.74
CA ALA A 202 -3.28 -21.66 2.48
C ALA A 202 -4.19 -20.41 2.42
N LEU A 203 -5.43 -20.50 2.93
CA LEU A 203 -6.37 -19.38 3.00
C LEU A 203 -5.95 -18.31 4.00
N HIS A 204 -5.29 -18.69 5.11
CA HIS A 204 -4.67 -17.75 6.04
C HIS A 204 -3.58 -16.92 5.34
N GLU A 205 -2.65 -17.60 4.66
CA GLU A 205 -1.58 -16.92 3.91
C GLU A 205 -2.13 -16.12 2.73
N LEU A 206 -3.19 -16.59 2.08
CA LEU A 206 -3.91 -15.83 1.06
C LEU A 206 -4.53 -14.56 1.66
N GLY A 207 -5.02 -14.64 2.90
CA GLY A 207 -5.47 -13.50 3.68
C GLY A 207 -4.40 -12.43 3.79
N HIS A 208 -3.17 -12.80 4.17
CA HIS A 208 -2.02 -11.89 4.18
C HIS A 208 -1.66 -11.39 2.77
N TRP A 209 -1.68 -12.28 1.78
CA TRP A 209 -1.42 -11.93 0.39
C TRP A 209 -2.34 -10.80 -0.09
N THR A 210 -3.64 -10.82 0.23
CA THR A 210 -4.53 -9.71 -0.15
C THR A 210 -4.11 -8.33 0.39
N GLY A 211 -3.25 -8.26 1.40
CA GLY A 211 -2.79 -7.02 2.01
C GLY A 211 -1.75 -6.24 1.21
N HIS A 212 -1.21 -6.78 0.12
CA HIS A 212 -0.22 -6.08 -0.71
C HIS A 212 -0.76 -4.78 -1.34
N GLY A 213 0.17 -3.87 -1.67
CA GLY A 213 -0.17 -2.52 -2.18
C GLY A 213 -0.92 -2.50 -3.52
N SER A 214 -0.87 -3.58 -4.30
CA SER A 214 -1.67 -3.73 -5.52
C SER A 214 -3.09 -4.28 -5.28
N ARG A 215 -3.46 -4.60 -4.03
CA ARG A 215 -4.71 -5.27 -3.68
C ARG A 215 -5.50 -4.47 -2.64
N LEU A 216 -5.59 -4.94 -1.39
CA LEU A 216 -6.29 -4.25 -0.32
C LEU A 216 -5.41 -3.23 0.44
N ASP A 217 -4.14 -3.08 0.03
CA ASP A 217 -3.19 -2.05 0.51
C ASP A 217 -3.19 -1.87 2.04
N ARG A 218 -2.96 -2.98 2.75
CA ARG A 218 -2.83 -2.98 4.21
C ARG A 218 -1.35 -2.87 4.60
N ASP A 219 -1.08 -2.33 5.79
CA ASP A 219 0.30 -2.14 6.25
C ASP A 219 0.93 -3.47 6.70
N LEU A 220 1.74 -4.05 5.81
CA LEU A 220 2.50 -5.29 6.05
C LEU A 220 3.97 -5.02 6.41
N SER A 221 4.36 -3.75 6.60
CA SER A 221 5.78 -3.34 6.72
C SER A 221 6.39 -3.57 8.12
N HIS A 222 5.60 -4.14 9.03
CA HIS A 222 5.95 -4.24 10.43
C HIS A 222 6.83 -5.47 10.73
N PRO A 223 7.91 -5.34 11.53
CA PRO A 223 8.75 -6.47 11.90
C PRO A 223 7.97 -7.58 12.63
N PHE A 224 8.38 -8.83 12.43
CA PHE A 224 7.84 -9.99 13.13
C PHE A 224 7.81 -9.76 14.65
N GLY A 225 6.67 -10.05 15.28
CA GLY A 225 6.46 -9.89 16.72
C GLY A 225 6.21 -8.44 17.20
N SER A 226 6.16 -7.47 16.31
CA SER A 226 5.73 -6.10 16.64
C SER A 226 4.21 -6.00 16.82
N GLU A 227 3.74 -4.89 17.42
CA GLU A 227 2.30 -4.62 17.58
C GLU A 227 1.58 -4.48 16.23
N GLY A 228 2.22 -3.82 15.25
CA GLY A 228 1.67 -3.72 13.89
C GLY A 228 1.58 -5.07 13.18
N TYR A 229 2.58 -5.94 13.36
CA TYR A 229 2.52 -7.31 12.86
C TYR A 229 1.38 -8.11 13.51
N ALA A 230 1.21 -8.00 14.82
CA ALA A 230 0.12 -8.69 15.54
C ALA A 230 -1.28 -8.24 15.08
N LYS A 231 -1.44 -6.97 14.69
CA LYS A 231 -2.69 -6.45 14.12
C LYS A 231 -3.03 -7.09 12.77
N GLU A 232 -2.04 -7.35 11.92
CA GLU A 232 -2.26 -8.02 10.64
C GLU A 232 -2.54 -9.52 10.83
N GLU A 233 -1.80 -10.20 11.72
CA GLU A 233 -2.11 -11.59 12.09
C GLU A 233 -3.56 -11.73 12.59
N LEU A 234 -4.05 -10.78 13.42
CA LEU A 234 -5.43 -10.77 13.88
C LEU A 234 -6.45 -10.66 12.72
N ARG A 235 -6.13 -9.90 11.66
CA ARG A 235 -6.98 -9.77 10.47
C ARG A 235 -7.02 -11.06 9.67
N ALA A 236 -5.86 -11.65 9.40
CA ALA A 236 -5.74 -12.89 8.64
C ALA A 236 -6.41 -14.05 9.35
N GLU A 237 -6.26 -14.17 10.68
CA GLU A 237 -6.95 -15.19 11.48
C GLU A 237 -8.47 -15.10 11.40
N ILE A 238 -9.02 -13.89 11.62
CA ILE A 238 -10.47 -13.69 11.55
C ILE A 238 -10.96 -13.94 10.11
N ALA A 239 -10.19 -13.56 9.09
CA ALA A 239 -10.54 -13.81 7.70
C ALA A 239 -10.53 -15.31 7.37
N SER A 240 -9.50 -16.04 7.82
CA SER A 240 -9.36 -17.49 7.64
C SER A 240 -10.55 -18.23 8.25
N MET A 241 -10.96 -17.85 9.46
CA MET A 241 -12.18 -18.37 10.09
C MET A 241 -13.42 -18.17 9.22
N ILE A 242 -13.65 -16.95 8.73
CA ILE A 242 -14.85 -16.61 7.95
C ILE A 242 -14.85 -17.36 6.61
N LEU A 243 -13.70 -17.44 5.95
CA LEU A 243 -13.53 -18.19 4.70
C LEU A 243 -13.72 -19.70 4.93
N GLY A 244 -13.20 -20.24 6.04
CA GLY A 244 -13.34 -21.64 6.40
C GLY A 244 -14.80 -22.07 6.62
N ASP A 245 -15.64 -21.24 7.25
CA ASP A 245 -17.09 -21.50 7.38
C ASP A 245 -17.80 -21.46 6.02
N GLU A 246 -17.51 -20.46 5.19
CA GLU A 246 -18.15 -20.30 3.89
C GLU A 246 -17.83 -21.46 2.94
N LEU A 247 -16.58 -21.94 2.96
CA LEU A 247 -16.11 -23.00 2.07
C LEU A 247 -16.38 -24.41 2.61
N GLY A 248 -16.54 -24.58 3.93
CA GLY A 248 -16.74 -25.89 4.56
C GLY A 248 -15.45 -26.63 4.93
N ILE A 249 -14.31 -25.93 4.92
CA ILE A 249 -12.96 -26.51 5.09
C ILE A 249 -12.62 -26.74 6.57
N GLY A 250 -13.28 -26.04 7.49
CA GLY A 250 -12.90 -26.07 8.91
C GLY A 250 -11.91 -24.96 9.26
N HIS A 251 -11.45 -24.95 10.52
CA HIS A 251 -10.42 -24.02 11.02
C HIS A 251 -9.61 -24.70 12.12
N ASP A 252 -8.29 -24.60 12.01
CA ASP A 252 -7.34 -25.10 12.99
C ASP A 252 -6.43 -23.95 13.46
N PRO A 253 -6.68 -23.37 14.65
CA PRO A 253 -5.87 -22.27 15.18
C PRO A 253 -4.53 -22.73 15.79
N GLY A 254 -4.21 -24.03 15.73
CA GLY A 254 -3.08 -24.65 16.44
C GLY A 254 -1.70 -24.07 16.14
N GLN A 255 -1.51 -23.34 15.03
CA GLN A 255 -0.24 -22.72 14.66
C GLN A 255 -0.03 -21.29 15.19
N HIS A 256 -1.05 -20.65 15.77
CA HIS A 256 -1.06 -19.18 15.99
C HIS A 256 -1.16 -18.75 17.47
N VAL A 257 -1.04 -19.70 18.40
CA VAL A 257 -1.03 -19.45 19.87
C VAL A 257 0.08 -18.47 20.29
N SER A 258 1.17 -18.36 19.51
CA SER A 258 2.28 -17.44 19.78
C SER A 258 1.90 -15.96 19.74
N TYR A 259 0.79 -15.58 19.11
CA TYR A 259 0.40 -14.18 18.91
C TYR A 259 -0.65 -13.67 19.91
N VAL A 260 -1.26 -14.57 20.68
CA VAL A 260 -2.39 -14.27 21.59
C VAL A 260 -2.05 -13.14 22.57
N GLN A 261 -0.84 -13.15 23.14
CA GLN A 261 -0.41 -12.11 24.07
C GLN A 261 -0.24 -10.75 23.38
N SER A 262 0.22 -10.74 22.13
CA SER A 262 0.35 -9.51 21.34
C SER A 262 -1.01 -8.97 20.91
N TRP A 263 -1.99 -9.84 20.59
CA TRP A 263 -3.37 -9.43 20.33
C TRP A 263 -4.02 -8.83 21.57
N ILE A 264 -3.91 -9.50 22.73
CA ILE A 264 -4.44 -8.99 24.00
C ILE A 264 -3.90 -7.58 24.25
N LYS A 265 -2.59 -7.38 24.10
CA LYS A 265 -1.96 -6.09 24.30
C LYS A 265 -2.47 -5.03 23.31
N ALA A 266 -2.57 -5.38 22.02
CA ALA A 266 -3.08 -4.46 20.99
C ALA A 266 -4.53 -4.02 21.28
N LEU A 267 -5.39 -4.95 21.71
CA LEU A 267 -6.79 -4.65 22.05
C LEU A 267 -6.94 -3.89 23.37
N GLN A 268 -6.04 -4.10 24.34
CA GLN A 268 -5.98 -3.31 25.58
C GLN A 268 -5.54 -1.87 25.32
N ASN A 269 -4.59 -1.67 24.41
CA ASN A 269 -4.11 -0.35 24.00
C ASN A 269 -5.16 0.41 23.18
N ASP A 270 -5.82 -0.28 22.26
CA ASP A 270 -6.84 0.29 21.37
C ASP A 270 -8.04 -0.67 21.20
N PRO A 271 -9.08 -0.52 22.03
CA PRO A 271 -10.30 -1.34 21.93
C PRO A 271 -11.03 -1.26 20.59
N LEU A 272 -10.81 -0.21 19.78
CA LEU A 272 -11.39 -0.11 18.44
C LEU A 272 -10.66 -0.97 17.40
N GLU A 273 -9.46 -1.48 17.72
CA GLU A 273 -8.68 -2.32 16.81
C GLU A 273 -9.45 -3.57 16.39
N ILE A 274 -10.21 -4.20 17.30
CA ILE A 274 -11.01 -5.39 16.94
C ILE A 274 -12.13 -5.08 15.94
N PHE A 275 -12.67 -3.86 15.97
CA PHE A 275 -13.67 -3.41 15.00
C PHE A 275 -13.04 -3.23 13.61
N ARG A 276 -11.82 -2.67 13.57
CA ARG A 276 -11.06 -2.51 12.33
C ARG A 276 -10.64 -3.87 11.77
N ALA A 277 -10.09 -4.74 12.61
CA ALA A 277 -9.68 -6.08 12.22
C ALA A 277 -10.85 -6.91 11.66
N ALA A 278 -12.01 -6.89 12.34
CA ALA A 278 -13.20 -7.58 11.84
C ALA A 278 -13.75 -6.96 10.53
N SER A 279 -13.65 -5.64 10.35
CA SER A 279 -14.03 -4.98 9.10
C SER A 279 -13.10 -5.36 7.95
N ASP A 280 -11.78 -5.38 8.18
CA ASP A 280 -10.80 -5.76 7.17
C ASP A 280 -10.91 -7.24 6.83
N ALA A 281 -11.17 -8.12 7.80
CA ALA A 281 -11.44 -9.55 7.54
C ALA A 281 -12.63 -9.78 6.60
N GLU A 282 -13.71 -8.98 6.73
CA GLU A 282 -14.85 -9.03 5.81
C GLU A 282 -14.47 -8.59 4.38
N LYS A 283 -13.58 -7.60 4.25
CA LYS A 283 -13.05 -7.18 2.94
C LYS A 283 -12.16 -8.26 2.32
N ILE A 284 -11.31 -8.91 3.12
CA ILE A 284 -10.49 -10.04 2.69
C ILE A 284 -11.40 -11.14 2.15
N GLN A 285 -12.43 -11.53 2.91
CA GLN A 285 -13.38 -12.55 2.46
C GLN A 285 -14.09 -12.15 1.16
N THR A 286 -14.58 -10.92 1.08
CA THR A 286 -15.28 -10.42 -0.11
C THR A 286 -14.36 -10.44 -1.33
N PHE A 287 -13.11 -10.01 -1.16
CA PHE A 287 -12.09 -10.02 -2.21
C PHE A 287 -11.79 -11.44 -2.68
N VAL A 288 -11.48 -12.35 -1.75
CA VAL A 288 -11.08 -13.72 -2.06
C VAL A 288 -12.19 -14.50 -2.79
N LEU A 289 -13.44 -14.37 -2.34
CA LEU A 289 -14.56 -15.03 -3.02
C LEU A 289 -14.94 -14.39 -4.35
N GLY A 290 -14.62 -13.12 -4.55
CA GLY A 290 -14.83 -12.44 -5.83
C GLY A 290 -13.98 -13.01 -6.97
N LEU A 291 -12.81 -13.56 -6.65
CA LEU A 291 -11.87 -14.15 -7.63
C LEU A 291 -12.49 -15.36 -8.36
N GLU A 292 -13.24 -16.20 -7.65
CA GLU A 292 -13.96 -17.34 -8.21
C GLU A 292 -15.02 -16.89 -9.24
N GLN A 293 -15.75 -15.80 -8.97
CA GLN A 293 -16.80 -15.32 -9.87
C GLN A 293 -16.25 -14.73 -11.17
N GLN A 294 -15.11 -14.03 -11.10
CA GLN A 294 -14.42 -13.49 -12.28
C GLN A 294 -13.92 -14.63 -13.18
N GLN A 295 -13.29 -15.65 -12.61
CA GLN A 295 -12.79 -16.79 -13.38
C GLN A 295 -13.92 -17.63 -14.02
N ILE A 296 -15.07 -17.81 -13.35
CA ILE A 296 -16.23 -18.50 -13.94
C ILE A 296 -16.82 -17.71 -15.11
N GLN A 297 -16.83 -16.37 -15.04
CA GLN A 297 -17.25 -15.52 -16.17
C GLN A 297 -16.29 -15.64 -17.36
N GLU A 298 -14.98 -15.67 -17.10
CA GLU A 298 -13.95 -15.82 -18.14
C GLU A 298 -13.96 -17.22 -18.79
N GLN A 299 -14.10 -18.30 -17.99
CA GLN A 299 -14.12 -19.68 -18.49
C GLN A 299 -15.46 -20.10 -19.12
N GLY A 300 -16.58 -19.52 -18.66
CA GLY A 300 -17.90 -19.73 -19.26
C GLY A 300 -18.01 -19.21 -20.70
N GLN A 301 -17.14 -18.28 -21.08
CA GLN A 301 -16.99 -17.81 -22.46
C GLN A 301 -16.14 -18.76 -23.33
N THR A 302 -15.34 -19.66 -22.72
CA THR A 302 -14.38 -20.53 -23.46
C THR A 302 -14.84 -21.97 -23.70
N GLN A 303 -15.92 -22.45 -23.07
CA GLN A 303 -16.40 -23.84 -23.20
C GLN A 303 -17.82 -23.95 -23.77
N GLN A 304 -17.96 -23.89 -25.10
CA GLN A 304 -19.05 -24.56 -25.83
C GLN A 304 -18.45 -25.49 -26.91
N PRO A 305 -18.79 -26.79 -26.92
CA PRO A 305 -18.18 -27.77 -27.82
C PRO A 305 -18.82 -27.83 -29.22
N HIS A 306 -17.95 -27.91 -30.23
CA HIS A 306 -18.24 -28.26 -31.63
C HIS A 306 -19.15 -29.50 -31.78
N ARG A 307 -20.23 -29.39 -32.57
CA ARG A 307 -20.95 -30.53 -33.16
C ARG A 307 -21.15 -30.26 -34.66
N LEU A 308 -20.73 -31.22 -35.49
CA LEU A 308 -20.68 -31.15 -36.96
C LEU A 308 -22.06 -31.21 -37.64
N GLN A 309 -22.23 -30.30 -38.59
CA GLN A 309 -22.95 -30.34 -39.88
C GLN A 309 -24.39 -30.88 -39.95
N ASP A 310 -25.32 -29.96 -40.07
CA ASP A 310 -26.27 -29.89 -41.20
C ASP A 310 -26.58 -28.40 -41.47
N GLU A 311 -26.05 -27.87 -42.59
CA GLU A 311 -26.51 -26.62 -43.24
C GLU A 311 -27.67 -26.99 -44.18
N PRO A 312 -28.72 -26.16 -44.41
CA PRO A 312 -28.52 -24.75 -44.72
C PRO A 312 -29.59 -23.76 -44.19
N ASP A 313 -29.13 -22.53 -44.03
CA ASP A 313 -29.74 -21.26 -44.49
C ASP A 313 -29.61 -20.15 -43.45
N GLU A 314 -28.62 -19.31 -43.74
CA GLU A 314 -28.46 -17.90 -43.42
C GLU A 314 -29.74 -17.20 -42.93
N GLN A 315 -29.68 -16.66 -41.70
CA GLN A 315 -29.75 -15.22 -41.45
C GLN A 315 -29.69 -14.94 -39.94
N GLY A 316 -28.66 -14.19 -39.55
CA GLY A 316 -28.41 -13.81 -38.17
C GLY A 316 -29.38 -12.76 -37.62
N ALA A 317 -29.34 -12.61 -36.29
CA ALA A 317 -29.75 -11.38 -35.62
C ALA A 317 -28.67 -11.00 -34.61
N SER A 318 -27.56 -10.49 -35.14
CA SER A 318 -26.71 -9.51 -34.45
C SER A 318 -27.58 -8.30 -34.10
N MET A 319 -27.57 -7.82 -32.85
CA MET A 319 -28.07 -6.48 -32.55
C MET A 319 -27.00 -5.45 -32.95
N GLN A 320 -26.80 -5.30 -34.26
CA GLN A 320 -26.28 -4.06 -34.83
C GLN A 320 -27.43 -3.05 -34.87
N ILE A 321 -27.16 -1.84 -34.41
CA ILE A 321 -28.07 -0.70 -34.56
C ILE A 321 -28.01 -0.28 -36.05
N PRO A 322 -29.09 -0.38 -36.84
CA PRO A 322 -29.03 -0.11 -38.28
C PRO A 322 -28.80 1.37 -38.58
N THR A 323 -28.03 1.65 -39.64
CA THR A 323 -27.58 3.00 -39.99
C THR A 323 -28.56 3.83 -40.84
N GLN A 324 -29.73 3.31 -41.27
CA GLN A 324 -30.82 4.11 -41.88
C GLN A 324 -32.23 3.52 -41.58
N PRO A 325 -33.27 4.33 -41.27
CA PRO A 325 -34.53 3.82 -40.72
C PRO A 325 -35.65 3.69 -41.76
N GLU A 326 -36.29 2.52 -41.85
CA GLU A 326 -37.57 2.39 -42.56
C GLU A 326 -38.81 2.47 -41.64
N ARG A 327 -38.71 2.19 -40.33
CA ARG A 327 -39.78 2.48 -39.33
C ARG A 327 -39.18 2.67 -37.92
N PRO A 328 -38.77 3.88 -37.54
CA PRO A 328 -37.85 4.12 -36.41
C PRO A 328 -38.38 3.78 -35.00
N ASN A 329 -39.70 3.69 -34.77
CA ASN A 329 -40.23 3.62 -33.39
C ASN A 329 -40.19 2.23 -32.73
N ILE A 330 -40.33 1.11 -33.47
CA ILE A 330 -40.54 -0.21 -32.83
C ILE A 330 -39.24 -0.84 -32.29
N GLN A 331 -38.09 -0.62 -32.95
CA GLN A 331 -36.80 -1.16 -32.48
C GLN A 331 -36.25 -0.39 -31.28
N ALA A 332 -36.44 0.93 -31.24
CA ALA A 332 -36.06 1.75 -30.11
C ALA A 332 -36.85 1.40 -28.83
N GLU A 333 -38.12 1.01 -28.98
CA GLU A 333 -38.94 0.46 -27.89
C GLU A 333 -38.36 -0.84 -27.31
N ASP A 334 -37.98 -1.80 -28.16
CA ASP A 334 -37.43 -3.08 -27.70
C ASP A 334 -36.05 -2.91 -27.04
N TRP A 335 -35.24 -1.96 -27.51
CA TRP A 335 -33.97 -1.62 -26.86
C TRP A 335 -34.20 -1.00 -25.49
N ALA A 336 -35.15 -0.05 -25.37
CA ALA A 336 -35.48 0.56 -24.09
C ALA A 336 -35.98 -0.49 -23.07
N LEU A 337 -36.87 -1.41 -23.51
CA LEU A 337 -37.39 -2.46 -22.64
C LEU A 337 -36.28 -3.43 -22.17
N ARG A 338 -35.37 -3.84 -23.05
CA ARG A 338 -34.24 -4.71 -22.68
C ARG A 338 -33.22 -4.02 -21.76
N ALA A 339 -33.00 -2.72 -21.97
CA ALA A 339 -32.09 -1.95 -21.14
C ALA A 339 -32.64 -1.70 -19.72
N ILE A 340 -33.97 -1.53 -19.60
CA ILE A 340 -34.66 -1.48 -18.30
C ILE A 340 -34.52 -2.81 -17.57
N GLU A 341 -34.69 -3.94 -18.27
CA GLU A 341 -34.55 -5.28 -17.68
C GLU A 341 -33.13 -5.56 -17.15
N ARG A 342 -32.10 -4.98 -17.79
CA ARG A 342 -30.69 -5.12 -17.42
C ARG A 342 -30.16 -4.02 -16.49
N ALA A 343 -30.98 -3.01 -16.20
CA ALA A 343 -30.60 -1.83 -15.42
C ALA A 343 -29.39 -1.06 -15.98
N ASP A 344 -29.25 -0.98 -17.31
CA ASP A 344 -28.11 -0.37 -18.02
C ASP A 344 -28.53 0.72 -19.03
N LEU A 345 -29.74 1.26 -18.89
CA LEU A 345 -30.30 2.37 -19.69
C LEU A 345 -29.34 3.54 -19.91
N ASP A 346 -28.53 3.87 -18.91
CA ASP A 346 -27.54 4.93 -18.94
C ASP A 346 -26.34 4.60 -19.84
N GLN A 347 -25.89 3.35 -19.83
CA GLN A 347 -24.80 2.89 -20.69
C GLN A 347 -25.24 2.80 -22.15
N VAL A 348 -26.49 2.39 -22.39
CA VAL A 348 -27.06 2.34 -23.74
C VAL A 348 -27.21 3.75 -24.32
N ALA A 349 -27.74 4.71 -23.56
CA ALA A 349 -27.89 6.09 -24.01
C ALA A 349 -26.54 6.74 -24.42
N ARG A 350 -25.46 6.49 -23.66
CA ARG A 350 -24.13 7.07 -23.93
C ARG A 350 -23.49 6.60 -25.24
N ARG A 351 -23.97 5.50 -25.82
CA ARG A 351 -23.44 4.89 -27.05
C ARG A 351 -24.25 5.25 -28.30
N MET A 352 -25.32 6.02 -28.16
CA MET A 352 -26.21 6.40 -29.26
C MET A 352 -25.73 7.64 -30.02
N THR A 353 -26.00 7.67 -31.32
CA THR A 353 -25.83 8.85 -32.18
C THR A 353 -26.90 9.90 -31.88
N ASP A 354 -26.73 11.15 -32.35
CA ASP A 354 -27.69 12.24 -32.05
C ASP A 354 -29.11 11.93 -32.56
N ASP A 355 -29.23 11.33 -33.75
CA ASP A 355 -30.52 10.91 -34.32
C ASP A 355 -31.15 9.75 -33.51
N GLN A 356 -30.32 8.85 -32.98
CA GLN A 356 -30.77 7.75 -32.12
C GLN A 356 -31.18 8.24 -30.73
N LEU A 357 -30.44 9.19 -30.14
CA LEU A 357 -30.76 9.85 -28.87
C LEU A 357 -32.11 10.55 -28.95
N GLN A 358 -32.42 11.19 -30.08
CA GLN A 358 -33.69 11.88 -30.29
C GLN A 358 -34.88 10.91 -30.37
N VAL A 359 -34.72 9.76 -31.04
CA VAL A 359 -35.74 8.71 -31.11
C VAL A 359 -35.88 7.99 -29.76
N PHE A 360 -34.77 7.74 -29.07
CA PHE A 360 -34.74 7.08 -27.77
C PHE A 360 -35.40 7.93 -26.67
N ASP A 361 -35.15 9.24 -26.66
CA ASP A 361 -35.82 10.18 -25.76
C ASP A 361 -37.34 10.23 -26.00
N GLN A 362 -37.80 10.17 -27.26
CA GLN A 362 -39.23 10.09 -27.60
C GLN A 362 -39.89 8.80 -27.09
N VAL A 363 -39.18 7.67 -27.16
CA VAL A 363 -39.65 6.37 -26.63
C VAL A 363 -39.73 6.41 -25.11
N LEU A 364 -38.69 6.89 -24.43
CA LEU A 364 -38.69 7.05 -22.96
C LEU A 364 -39.78 8.00 -22.49
N ALA A 365 -40.06 9.08 -23.24
CA ALA A 365 -41.16 9.99 -22.95
C ALA A 365 -42.55 9.33 -23.16
N ALA A 366 -42.71 8.48 -24.18
CA ALA A 366 -43.96 7.75 -24.43
C ALA A 366 -44.27 6.70 -23.35
N MET A 367 -43.24 6.20 -22.66
CA MET A 367 -43.37 5.28 -21.52
C MET A 367 -43.91 5.96 -20.26
N HIS A 368 -44.02 7.29 -20.24
CA HIS A 368 -44.46 8.06 -19.08
C HIS A 368 -45.87 8.67 -19.30
N PRO A 369 -46.79 8.60 -18.32
CA PRO A 369 -46.66 7.96 -17.00
C PRO A 369 -46.69 6.44 -17.09
N LEU A 370 -46.01 5.76 -16.15
CA LEU A 370 -46.04 4.30 -15.97
C LEU A 370 -47.40 3.89 -15.39
N ALA A 371 -48.44 3.92 -16.21
CA ALA A 371 -49.83 3.66 -15.83
C ALA A 371 -50.52 2.76 -16.87
N ASN A 372 -51.50 1.94 -16.42
CA ASN A 372 -52.20 0.96 -17.24
C ASN A 372 -53.03 1.57 -18.40
N ASP A 373 -53.33 2.86 -18.33
CA ASP A 373 -54.05 3.61 -19.36
C ASP A 373 -53.13 4.34 -20.37
N ASN A 374 -51.80 4.23 -20.20
CA ASN A 374 -50.84 4.73 -21.18
C ASN A 374 -50.86 3.87 -22.45
N ALA A 375 -51.05 4.52 -23.60
CA ALA A 375 -51.16 3.89 -24.91
C ALA A 375 -49.92 3.06 -25.32
N PHE A 376 -48.74 3.36 -24.77
CA PHE A 376 -47.51 2.59 -24.93
C PHE A 376 -47.65 1.21 -24.27
N TRP A 377 -47.97 1.21 -22.97
CA TRP A 377 -48.06 0.00 -22.15
C TRP A 377 -49.28 -0.85 -22.47
N ALA A 378 -50.38 -0.23 -22.90
CA ALA A 378 -51.58 -0.93 -23.36
C ALA A 378 -51.33 -1.86 -24.57
N ARG A 379 -50.24 -1.67 -25.32
CA ARG A 379 -49.84 -2.52 -26.45
C ARG A 379 -48.75 -3.55 -26.09
N ARG A 380 -48.26 -3.55 -24.85
CA ARG A 380 -47.12 -4.36 -24.36
C ARG A 380 -47.46 -5.05 -23.03
N GLU A 381 -48.64 -5.67 -22.95
CA GLU A 381 -49.23 -6.23 -21.74
C GLU A 381 -48.32 -7.26 -21.02
N GLU A 382 -47.58 -8.10 -21.77
CA GLU A 382 -46.65 -9.10 -21.21
C GLU A 382 -45.38 -8.48 -20.58
N ALA A 383 -44.81 -7.44 -21.18
CA ALA A 383 -43.63 -6.74 -20.62
C ALA A 383 -43.99 -5.93 -19.36
N MET A 384 -45.25 -5.49 -19.30
CA MET A 384 -45.80 -4.76 -18.17
C MET A 384 -45.93 -5.65 -16.92
N GLU A 385 -46.41 -6.89 -17.03
CA GLU A 385 -46.51 -7.81 -15.88
C GLU A 385 -45.15 -8.16 -15.26
N ALA A 386 -44.07 -8.21 -16.06
CA ALA A 386 -42.72 -8.49 -15.59
C ALA A 386 -42.08 -7.29 -14.83
N MET A 387 -42.35 -6.05 -15.28
CA MET A 387 -41.71 -4.84 -14.76
C MET A 387 -42.43 -4.21 -13.55
N PHE A 388 -43.71 -4.52 -13.31
CA PHE A 388 -44.50 -3.92 -12.22
C PHE A 388 -44.17 -4.41 -10.79
N ASN A 389 -43.15 -5.26 -10.61
CA ASN A 389 -42.63 -5.60 -9.28
C ASN A 389 -41.80 -4.47 -8.65
N ASP A 390 -41.34 -3.48 -9.44
CA ASP A 390 -40.56 -2.33 -8.95
C ASP A 390 -40.71 -1.08 -9.84
N VAL A 391 -41.92 -0.52 -9.91
CA VAL A 391 -42.27 0.64 -10.74
C VAL A 391 -41.44 1.89 -10.41
N ASP A 392 -41.07 2.07 -9.13
CA ASP A 392 -40.27 3.20 -8.68
C ASP A 392 -38.83 3.10 -9.23
N THR A 393 -38.24 1.91 -9.24
CA THR A 393 -36.91 1.69 -9.84
C THR A 393 -36.90 1.93 -11.34
N VAL A 394 -37.94 1.50 -12.07
CA VAL A 394 -38.04 1.74 -13.52
C VAL A 394 -38.23 3.23 -13.82
N ALA A 395 -39.03 3.95 -13.02
CA ALA A 395 -39.18 5.40 -13.13
C ALA A 395 -37.85 6.14 -12.88
N GLU A 396 -37.09 5.74 -11.87
CA GLU A 396 -35.77 6.30 -11.58
C GLU A 396 -34.76 6.03 -12.71
N GLN A 397 -34.78 4.83 -13.31
CA GLN A 397 -33.92 4.52 -14.45
C GLN A 397 -34.26 5.36 -15.69
N ILE A 398 -35.56 5.52 -16.00
CA ILE A 398 -36.01 6.36 -17.13
C ILE A 398 -35.62 7.82 -16.90
N GLN A 399 -35.87 8.36 -15.70
CA GLN A 399 -35.53 9.75 -15.36
C GLN A 399 -34.02 10.00 -15.45
N ARG A 400 -33.21 9.07 -14.91
CA ARG A 400 -31.74 9.18 -14.96
C ARG A 400 -31.20 9.10 -16.38
N ALA A 401 -31.78 8.25 -17.23
CA ALA A 401 -31.43 8.19 -18.64
C ALA A 401 -31.74 9.50 -19.37
N GLN A 402 -32.93 10.08 -19.13
CA GLN A 402 -33.31 11.38 -19.70
C GLN A 402 -32.38 12.53 -19.26
N GLU A 403 -31.94 12.52 -18.00
CA GLU A 403 -30.96 13.50 -17.50
C GLU A 403 -29.60 13.38 -18.21
N ILE A 404 -29.15 12.15 -18.46
CA ILE A 404 -27.89 11.87 -19.19
C ILE A 404 -28.00 12.28 -20.65
N ILE A 405 -29.11 11.96 -21.31
CA ILE A 405 -29.38 12.37 -22.70
C ILE A 405 -29.35 13.91 -22.79
N ALA A 406 -30.01 14.59 -21.86
CA ALA A 406 -30.01 16.05 -21.82
C ALA A 406 -28.62 16.65 -21.54
N ASP A 407 -27.79 15.98 -20.73
CA ASP A 407 -26.44 16.43 -20.43
C ASP A 407 -25.49 16.24 -21.61
N GLU A 408 -25.61 15.11 -22.31
CA GLU A 408 -24.85 14.81 -23.51
C GLU A 408 -25.18 15.78 -24.65
N GLN A 409 -26.48 16.08 -24.85
CA GLN A 409 -26.92 17.09 -25.82
C GLN A 409 -26.40 18.49 -25.47
N ARG A 410 -26.37 18.88 -24.18
CA ARG A 410 -25.79 20.17 -23.75
C ARG A 410 -24.29 20.24 -24.00
N ARG A 411 -23.56 19.18 -23.65
CA ARG A 411 -22.10 19.09 -23.82
C ARG A 411 -21.71 19.24 -25.29
N ARG A 412 -22.46 18.61 -26.20
CA ARG A 412 -22.20 18.68 -27.65
C ARG A 412 -22.53 20.05 -28.24
N VAL A 413 -23.56 20.74 -27.74
CA VAL A 413 -23.85 22.15 -28.11
C VAL A 413 -22.75 23.09 -27.64
N ASP A 414 -22.15 22.84 -26.47
CA ASP A 414 -21.05 23.66 -25.96
C ASP A 414 -19.74 23.43 -26.72
N VAL A 415 -19.51 22.22 -27.23
CA VAL A 415 -18.41 21.90 -28.16
C VAL A 415 -18.62 22.59 -29.52
N ALA A 416 -19.81 22.50 -30.11
CA ALA A 416 -20.13 23.17 -31.36
C ALA A 416 -20.04 24.71 -31.27
N LYS A 417 -20.36 25.29 -30.10
CA LYS A 417 -20.17 26.73 -29.82
C LYS A 417 -18.70 27.10 -29.65
N ARG A 418 -17.87 26.22 -29.09
CA ARG A 418 -16.43 26.42 -29.01
C ARG A 418 -15.80 26.43 -30.39
N ASP A 419 -16.21 25.50 -31.25
CA ASP A 419 -15.70 25.40 -32.62
C ASP A 419 -16.11 26.61 -33.48
N GLN A 420 -17.32 27.17 -33.28
CA GLN A 420 -17.73 28.42 -33.96
C GLN A 420 -17.00 29.68 -33.47
N VAL A 421 -16.48 29.70 -32.23
CA VAL A 421 -15.69 30.84 -31.71
C VAL A 421 -14.25 30.79 -32.23
N GLN A 422 -13.77 29.62 -32.66
CA GLN A 422 -12.40 29.39 -33.09
C GLN A 422 -12.14 29.79 -34.56
N GLU A 423 -13.19 30.10 -35.33
CA GLU A 423 -13.09 30.54 -36.73
C GLU A 423 -12.82 32.05 -36.90
N SER A 424 -12.75 32.80 -35.79
CA SER A 424 -12.37 34.22 -35.81
C SER A 424 -11.46 34.58 -34.65
N VAL A 425 -10.14 34.45 -34.85
CA VAL A 425 -9.07 35.38 -34.46
C VAL A 425 -7.74 34.64 -34.61
N ASN A 426 -6.97 35.05 -35.62
CA ASN A 426 -5.67 34.51 -35.95
C ASN A 426 -4.60 35.14 -35.04
N VAL A 427 -4.26 34.47 -33.94
CA VAL A 427 -3.07 34.72 -33.12
C VAL A 427 -2.52 33.35 -32.70
N ALA A 428 -1.25 33.07 -33.00
CA ALA A 428 -0.60 31.81 -32.63
C ALA A 428 -0.69 31.59 -31.10
N PRO A 429 -1.17 30.43 -30.62
CA PRO A 429 -1.26 30.16 -29.20
C PRO A 429 0.15 30.05 -28.59
N GLU A 430 0.34 30.60 -27.38
CA GLU A 430 1.56 30.36 -26.60
C GLU A 430 1.74 28.85 -26.37
N PRO A 431 2.96 28.30 -26.50
CA PRO A 431 3.19 26.87 -26.31
C PRO A 431 2.84 26.46 -24.88
N MET A 432 2.12 25.33 -24.76
CA MET A 432 1.70 24.77 -23.48
C MET A 432 2.88 24.72 -22.48
N PRO A 433 2.70 25.17 -21.22
CA PRO A 433 3.78 25.15 -20.24
C PRO A 433 4.13 23.71 -19.84
N LEU A 434 5.43 23.39 -19.90
CA LEU A 434 5.96 22.09 -19.48
C LEU A 434 6.24 22.04 -17.99
N ASN A 435 5.93 20.92 -17.35
CA ASN A 435 6.36 20.63 -15.99
C ASN A 435 7.88 20.28 -15.93
N PRO A 436 8.51 20.22 -14.75
CA PRO A 436 9.96 19.97 -14.65
C PRO A 436 10.43 18.66 -15.30
N ASN A 437 9.63 17.60 -15.27
CA ASN A 437 9.97 16.31 -15.89
C ASN A 437 9.93 16.42 -17.42
N GLU A 438 8.90 17.08 -17.97
CA GLU A 438 8.76 17.35 -19.40
C GLU A 438 9.85 18.29 -19.92
N GLN A 439 10.29 19.26 -19.11
CA GLN A 439 11.43 20.14 -19.44
C GLN A 439 12.74 19.35 -19.56
N MET A 440 12.93 18.31 -18.74
CA MET A 440 14.09 17.42 -18.86
C MET A 440 14.04 16.63 -20.17
N VAL A 441 12.88 16.11 -20.55
CA VAL A 441 12.70 15.39 -21.83
C VAL A 441 12.92 16.35 -23.01
N ALA A 442 12.38 17.56 -22.97
CA ALA A 442 12.61 18.58 -24.00
C ALA A 442 14.09 18.94 -24.14
N THR A 443 14.83 19.01 -23.03
CA THR A 443 16.28 19.26 -23.03
C THR A 443 17.06 18.07 -23.62
N ALA A 444 16.70 16.85 -23.26
CA ALA A 444 17.32 15.65 -23.83
C ALA A 444 17.07 15.54 -25.33
N LEU A 445 15.84 15.83 -25.78
CA LEU A 445 15.48 15.87 -27.19
C LEU A 445 16.24 16.98 -27.93
N ARG A 446 16.39 18.16 -27.33
CA ARG A 446 17.20 19.24 -27.91
C ARG A 446 18.63 18.81 -28.18
N ASN A 447 19.26 18.11 -27.24
CA ASN A 447 20.63 17.59 -27.42
C ASN A 447 20.72 16.55 -28.55
N VAL A 448 19.66 15.75 -28.77
CA VAL A 448 19.58 14.83 -29.92
C VAL A 448 19.44 15.61 -31.23
N LEU A 449 18.60 16.64 -31.26
CA LEU A 449 18.33 17.44 -32.45
C LEU A 449 19.51 18.33 -32.85
N SER A 450 20.27 18.85 -31.87
CA SER A 450 21.38 19.78 -32.11
C SER A 450 22.73 19.11 -32.36
N GLU A 451 22.89 17.81 -32.09
CA GLU A 451 24.16 17.09 -32.25
C GLU A 451 24.36 16.57 -33.69
N PRO A 452 25.35 17.08 -34.45
CA PRO A 452 25.65 16.59 -35.79
C PRO A 452 26.50 15.31 -35.83
N GLU A 453 27.23 14.96 -34.77
CA GLU A 453 28.14 13.81 -34.75
C GLU A 453 27.37 12.50 -34.48
N PRO A 454 27.44 11.47 -35.37
CA PRO A 454 26.61 10.28 -35.26
C PRO A 454 26.77 9.48 -33.96
N GLU A 455 27.98 9.36 -33.39
CA GLU A 455 28.22 8.56 -32.17
C GLU A 455 27.68 9.26 -30.91
N LEU A 456 27.84 10.57 -30.81
CA LEU A 456 27.31 11.45 -29.77
C LEU A 456 25.79 11.61 -29.91
N LYS A 457 25.26 11.76 -31.13
CA LYS A 457 23.83 11.80 -31.39
C LYS A 457 23.15 10.50 -30.96
N ALA A 458 23.75 9.35 -31.26
CA ALA A 458 23.28 8.05 -30.78
C ALA A 458 23.36 7.94 -29.23
N SER A 459 24.34 8.58 -28.61
CA SER A 459 24.49 8.62 -27.16
C SER A 459 23.43 9.51 -26.49
N PHE A 460 23.13 10.67 -27.06
CA PHE A 460 22.01 11.51 -26.63
C PHE A 460 20.66 10.84 -26.90
N GLY A 461 20.53 10.07 -27.98
CA GLY A 461 19.32 9.29 -28.27
C GLY A 461 19.03 8.24 -27.20
N ARG A 462 20.06 7.55 -26.70
CA ARG A 462 19.92 6.66 -25.53
C ARG A 462 19.50 7.43 -24.28
N LEU A 463 20.06 8.62 -24.07
CA LEU A 463 19.70 9.47 -22.95
C LEU A 463 18.25 9.95 -23.04
N LEU A 464 17.76 10.28 -24.24
CA LEU A 464 16.36 10.65 -24.50
C LEU A 464 15.41 9.52 -24.11
N GLY A 465 15.70 8.28 -24.54
CA GLY A 465 14.90 7.10 -24.18
C GLY A 465 14.84 6.88 -22.66
N VAL A 466 15.99 6.90 -21.97
CA VAL A 466 16.03 6.75 -20.50
C VAL A 466 15.32 7.91 -19.78
N THR A 467 15.52 9.14 -20.25
CA THR A 467 14.93 10.34 -19.62
C THR A 467 13.40 10.33 -19.78
N SER A 468 12.89 10.00 -20.98
CA SER A 468 11.45 9.87 -21.22
C SER A 468 10.82 8.70 -20.47
N GLY A 469 11.49 7.54 -20.41
CA GLY A 469 11.03 6.41 -19.60
C GLY A 469 10.86 6.75 -18.12
N GLN A 470 11.79 7.52 -17.56
CA GLN A 470 11.71 7.98 -16.17
C GLN A 470 10.71 9.12 -15.95
N ALA A 471 10.56 10.02 -16.93
CA ALA A 471 9.76 11.24 -16.80
C ALA A 471 8.28 11.05 -17.18
N LEU A 472 8.01 10.22 -18.18
CA LEU A 472 6.69 10.03 -18.84
C LEU A 472 6.14 8.61 -18.66
N GLY A 473 6.97 7.64 -18.26
CA GLY A 473 6.56 6.24 -18.06
C GLY A 473 6.68 5.36 -19.31
N TYR A 474 7.13 5.91 -20.45
CA TYR A 474 7.44 5.20 -21.69
C TYR A 474 8.67 5.82 -22.37
N GLU A 475 9.45 5.01 -23.08
CA GLU A 475 10.70 5.45 -23.73
C GLU A 475 10.42 5.97 -25.14
N LEU A 476 10.79 7.23 -25.40
CA LEU A 476 10.80 7.79 -26.75
C LEU A 476 11.96 7.19 -27.56
N PRO A 477 11.76 6.94 -28.87
CA PRO A 477 12.85 6.55 -29.76
C PRO A 477 14.01 7.56 -29.70
N GLY A 478 15.25 7.05 -29.69
CA GLY A 478 16.44 7.90 -29.62
C GLY A 478 16.64 8.80 -30.85
N ASP A 479 15.90 8.52 -31.92
CA ASP A 479 15.79 9.23 -33.18
C ASP A 479 14.34 9.66 -33.43
N TRP A 480 13.58 10.00 -32.39
CA TRP A 480 12.22 10.50 -32.54
C TRP A 480 12.18 11.75 -33.44
N SER A 481 11.27 11.74 -34.42
CA SER A 481 11.04 12.85 -35.37
C SER A 481 10.31 14.03 -34.75
N GLY A 482 9.68 13.83 -33.58
CA GLY A 482 8.77 14.80 -32.98
C GLY A 482 7.30 14.60 -33.38
N GLU A 483 7.01 13.67 -34.29
CA GLU A 483 5.64 13.30 -34.67
C GLU A 483 5.11 12.16 -33.80
N THR A 484 3.82 12.26 -33.44
CA THR A 484 3.05 11.23 -32.74
C THR A 484 1.78 10.90 -33.50
N GLN A 485 1.25 9.70 -33.28
CA GLN A 485 0.02 9.23 -33.90
C GLN A 485 -0.77 8.42 -32.89
N VAL A 486 -2.05 8.75 -32.73
CA VAL A 486 -3.01 7.93 -31.97
C VAL A 486 -3.76 7.05 -32.94
N VAL A 487 -3.86 5.76 -32.63
CA VAL A 487 -4.55 4.77 -33.48
C VAL A 487 -5.46 3.91 -32.63
N GLY A 488 -6.71 3.75 -33.05
CA GLY A 488 -7.64 2.79 -32.44
C GLY A 488 -7.26 1.36 -32.84
N ILE A 489 -7.25 0.44 -31.88
CA ILE A 489 -6.85 -0.96 -32.06
C ILE A 489 -8.00 -1.87 -31.67
N ALA A 490 -8.27 -2.89 -32.48
CA ALA A 490 -9.26 -3.94 -32.23
C ALA A 490 -8.67 -5.32 -32.52
N THR A 491 -9.27 -6.37 -31.97
CA THR A 491 -8.81 -7.75 -32.14
C THR A 491 -9.45 -8.38 -33.38
N ASP A 492 -8.66 -9.00 -34.26
CA ASP A 492 -9.16 -9.72 -35.45
C ASP A 492 -9.70 -11.10 -35.01
N PRO A 493 -11.00 -11.41 -35.15
CA PRO A 493 -11.55 -12.70 -34.72
C PRO A 493 -11.01 -13.89 -35.52
N ASP A 494 -10.49 -13.67 -36.74
CA ASP A 494 -10.08 -14.71 -37.68
C ASP A 494 -8.55 -14.90 -37.77
N LYS A 495 -7.76 -14.12 -37.00
CA LYS A 495 -6.30 -14.25 -36.92
C LYS A 495 -5.82 -14.04 -35.47
N GLU A 496 -4.76 -14.75 -35.07
CA GLU A 496 -4.05 -14.40 -33.83
C GLU A 496 -3.32 -13.05 -34.01
N GLY A 497 -3.98 -11.94 -33.69
CA GLY A 497 -3.40 -10.60 -33.72
C GLY A 497 -4.40 -9.46 -33.53
N VAL A 498 -3.88 -8.28 -33.20
CA VAL A 498 -4.63 -7.01 -33.18
C VAL A 498 -4.37 -6.22 -34.46
N HIS A 499 -5.36 -5.47 -34.96
CA HIS A 499 -5.23 -4.61 -36.14
C HIS A 499 -5.64 -3.16 -35.83
N MET A 500 -5.13 -2.24 -36.65
CA MET A 500 -5.56 -0.85 -36.62
C MET A 500 -6.97 -0.78 -37.19
N VAL A 501 -7.87 -0.14 -36.45
CA VAL A 501 -9.26 0.04 -36.85
C VAL A 501 -9.32 0.89 -38.12
N GLU A 502 -9.89 0.34 -39.20
CA GLU A 502 -10.15 1.04 -40.46
C GLU A 502 -11.67 1.10 -40.73
N GLY A 503 -12.21 2.30 -40.95
CA GLY A 503 -13.64 2.51 -41.21
C GLY A 503 -14.49 2.69 -39.94
N ASP A 504 -15.68 2.10 -39.90
CA ASP A 504 -16.69 2.27 -38.82
C ASP A 504 -16.55 1.24 -37.67
N GLU A 505 -15.45 0.48 -37.63
CA GLU A 505 -15.17 -0.46 -36.54
C GLU A 505 -14.87 0.31 -35.24
N SER A 506 -15.34 -0.22 -34.09
CA SER A 506 -15.12 0.42 -32.79
C SER A 506 -13.83 -0.09 -32.16
N PRO A 507 -12.86 0.78 -31.84
CA PRO A 507 -11.61 0.36 -31.20
C PRO A 507 -11.84 -0.12 -29.76
N GLU A 508 -11.14 -1.18 -29.38
CA GLU A 508 -11.13 -1.73 -28.03
C GLU A 508 -10.23 -0.92 -27.09
N PHE A 509 -9.15 -0.34 -27.63
CA PHE A 509 -8.26 0.62 -26.96
C PHE A 509 -7.54 1.49 -27.99
N TYR A 510 -6.83 2.52 -27.54
CA TYR A 510 -6.09 3.47 -28.38
C TYR A 510 -4.60 3.39 -28.10
N GLY A 511 -3.80 3.02 -29.10
CA GLY A 511 -2.35 3.01 -29.02
C GLY A 511 -1.76 4.38 -29.40
N LEU A 512 -0.83 4.88 -28.59
CA LEU A 512 0.00 6.05 -28.90
C LEU A 512 1.32 5.59 -29.53
N TYR A 513 1.63 6.13 -30.70
CA TYR A 513 2.86 5.85 -31.45
C TYR A 513 3.70 7.11 -31.61
N ALA A 514 5.02 6.98 -31.54
CA ALA A 514 5.99 7.99 -31.97
C ALA A 514 6.64 7.59 -33.29
N ARG A 515 6.91 8.54 -34.18
CA ARG A 515 7.64 8.25 -35.43
C ARG A 515 9.11 8.54 -35.28
N ASP A 516 9.97 7.62 -35.69
CA ASP A 516 11.39 7.92 -35.85
C ASP A 516 11.66 8.85 -37.06
N GLN A 517 12.90 9.29 -37.24
CA GLN A 517 13.35 10.13 -38.37
C GLN A 517 13.15 9.45 -39.75
N GLU A 518 12.98 8.13 -39.79
CA GLU A 518 12.68 7.37 -41.02
C GLU A 518 11.16 7.24 -41.27
N GLY A 519 10.33 7.79 -40.37
CA GLY A 519 8.87 7.81 -40.46
C GLY A 519 8.20 6.53 -39.96
N LYS A 520 8.95 5.61 -39.32
CA LYS A 520 8.41 4.36 -38.80
C LYS A 520 7.78 4.59 -37.44
N ALA A 521 6.56 4.07 -37.27
CA ALA A 521 5.81 4.14 -36.03
C ALA A 521 6.38 3.16 -34.98
N VAL A 522 6.67 3.67 -33.79
CA VAL A 522 7.09 2.95 -32.59
C VAL A 522 6.00 3.09 -31.55
N TRP A 523 5.46 1.97 -31.10
CA TRP A 523 4.42 1.94 -30.07
C TRP A 523 4.98 2.39 -28.72
N LEU A 524 4.27 3.30 -28.03
CA LEU A 524 4.68 3.87 -26.75
C LEU A 524 3.85 3.35 -25.58
N ALA A 525 2.51 3.43 -25.69
CA ALA A 525 1.57 3.10 -24.62
C ALA A 525 0.13 2.92 -25.16
N ASP A 526 -0.71 2.25 -24.38
CA ASP A 526 -2.15 2.06 -24.64
C ASP A 526 -3.01 2.89 -23.69
N TYR A 527 -4.15 3.36 -24.19
CA TYR A 527 -5.14 4.14 -23.45
C TYR A 527 -6.54 3.60 -23.70
N GLU A 528 -7.40 3.66 -22.69
CA GLU A 528 -8.79 3.19 -22.79
C GLU A 528 -9.64 4.10 -23.70
N THR A 529 -9.27 5.38 -23.80
CA THR A 529 -10.02 6.38 -24.57
C THR A 529 -9.14 7.16 -25.55
N GLN A 530 -9.74 7.59 -26.67
CA GLN A 530 -9.06 8.44 -27.65
C GLN A 530 -8.63 9.78 -27.05
N GLU A 531 -9.44 10.33 -26.14
CA GLU A 531 -9.18 11.61 -25.48
C GLU A 531 -7.91 11.54 -24.61
N GLU A 532 -7.73 10.46 -23.85
CA GLU A 532 -6.52 10.25 -23.04
C GLU A 532 -5.27 10.06 -23.91
N ALA A 533 -5.38 9.26 -24.98
CA ALA A 533 -4.28 9.10 -25.94
C ALA A 533 -3.93 10.42 -26.62
N GLN A 534 -4.93 11.23 -26.96
CA GLN A 534 -4.75 12.52 -27.63
C GLN A 534 -4.15 13.58 -26.68
N ASP A 535 -4.57 13.63 -25.41
CA ASP A 535 -3.95 14.51 -24.40
C ASP A 535 -2.45 14.20 -24.28
N GLN A 536 -2.07 12.92 -24.27
CA GLN A 536 -0.66 12.53 -24.21
C GLN A 536 0.10 12.87 -25.50
N ALA A 537 -0.54 12.73 -26.67
CA ALA A 537 0.04 13.17 -27.94
C ALA A 537 0.28 14.70 -27.95
N ASP A 538 -0.65 15.50 -27.42
CA ASP A 538 -0.55 16.95 -27.33
C ASP A 538 0.57 17.39 -26.36
N ARG A 539 0.77 16.65 -25.26
CA ARG A 539 1.88 16.87 -24.32
C ARG A 539 3.24 16.58 -24.98
N LEU A 540 3.34 15.53 -25.79
CA LEU A 540 4.55 15.24 -26.57
C LEU A 540 4.81 16.31 -27.65
N ALA A 541 3.76 16.81 -28.31
CA ALA A 541 3.87 17.91 -29.25
C ALA A 541 4.41 19.19 -28.58
N ALA A 542 3.96 19.49 -27.35
CA ALA A 542 4.50 20.59 -26.56
C ALA A 542 5.98 20.37 -26.21
N ILE A 543 6.38 19.16 -25.78
CA ILE A 543 7.79 18.81 -25.51
C ILE A 543 8.67 19.06 -26.74
N ASN A 544 8.23 18.58 -27.91
CA ASN A 544 8.93 18.76 -29.16
C ASN A 544 9.04 20.25 -29.55
N SER A 545 7.95 21.01 -29.42
CA SER A 545 7.95 22.45 -29.67
C SER A 545 8.98 23.18 -28.80
N HIS A 546 9.03 22.90 -27.50
CA HIS A 546 10.03 23.48 -26.58
C HIS A 546 11.47 23.03 -26.89
N ALA A 547 11.66 21.82 -27.40
CA ALA A 547 12.97 21.32 -27.81
C ALA A 547 13.52 22.03 -29.06
N GLN A 548 12.63 22.41 -30.00
CA GLN A 548 12.98 23.01 -31.30
C GLN A 548 13.23 24.52 -31.27
N VAL A 549 12.89 25.23 -30.20
CA VAL A 549 13.19 26.67 -30.08
C VAL A 549 14.70 26.87 -29.84
N GLU A 550 15.42 27.43 -30.81
CA GLU A 550 16.79 27.95 -30.63
C GLU A 550 16.99 29.41 -31.09
N GLU A 551 17.92 30.05 -30.39
CA GLU A 551 18.57 31.36 -30.61
C GLU A 551 17.85 32.65 -30.13
N ASN A 552 17.88 32.90 -28.81
CA ASN A 552 18.47 34.13 -28.25
C ASN A 552 18.62 34.11 -26.72
N ALA A 553 19.82 34.50 -26.26
CA ALA A 553 20.24 34.74 -24.87
C ALA A 553 20.16 33.51 -23.95
N ILE A 554 21.20 32.66 -23.91
CA ILE A 554 22.10 32.59 -22.73
C ILE A 554 23.49 32.02 -23.08
N ASP A 555 23.78 31.66 -24.34
CA ASP A 555 25.08 31.05 -24.73
C ASP A 555 26.20 32.01 -25.18
N ARG A 556 26.05 33.33 -24.99
CA ARG A 556 27.18 34.28 -25.19
C ARG A 556 27.97 34.64 -23.94
N LEU A 557 27.59 34.16 -22.75
CA LEU A 557 28.36 34.38 -21.51
C LEU A 557 29.14 33.14 -21.04
N ALA A 558 28.74 31.93 -21.48
CA ALA A 558 29.38 30.69 -21.08
C ALA A 558 30.62 30.30 -21.93
N LEU A 559 30.75 30.88 -23.13
CA LEU A 559 31.88 30.61 -24.05
C LEU A 559 32.94 31.71 -24.11
N SER A 560 32.74 32.87 -23.47
CA SER A 560 33.81 33.89 -23.30
C SER A 560 34.56 33.80 -21.98
N ALA A 561 34.14 32.92 -21.05
CA ALA A 561 34.78 32.74 -19.75
C ALA A 561 35.79 31.58 -19.70
N LYS A 562 36.01 30.86 -20.81
CA LYS A 562 36.91 29.70 -20.89
C LYS A 562 38.28 29.98 -21.51
N ALA A 563 38.62 31.23 -21.83
CA ALA A 563 39.89 31.59 -22.48
C ALA A 563 40.87 32.39 -21.60
N GLU A 564 40.45 32.93 -20.45
CA GLU A 564 41.32 33.76 -19.61
C GLU A 564 41.10 33.47 -18.12
N PHE A 565 41.65 32.35 -17.60
CA PHE A 565 42.38 32.32 -16.33
C PHE A 565 42.94 30.91 -16.08
N THR A 566 43.96 30.58 -16.88
CA THR A 566 44.96 29.60 -16.44
C THR A 566 45.95 30.37 -15.57
N GLN A 567 45.60 30.67 -14.31
CA GLN A 567 46.53 31.05 -13.22
C GLN A 567 45.73 31.53 -12.00
N GLU A 568 45.28 30.63 -11.13
CA GLU A 568 45.55 30.73 -9.69
C GLU A 568 44.94 29.53 -8.97
N ARG A 569 45.73 29.04 -8.01
CA ARG A 569 45.44 27.90 -7.16
C ARG A 569 44.33 28.24 -6.15
N SER A 570 43.82 27.15 -5.58
CA SER A 570 43.08 27.00 -4.31
C SER A 570 41.58 27.31 -4.31
N GLU A 571 40.88 26.37 -3.66
CA GLU A 571 39.46 26.34 -3.30
C GLU A 571 38.47 25.82 -4.35
N THR A 572 38.25 24.50 -4.31
CA THR A 572 37.12 23.82 -4.95
C THR A 572 35.83 24.16 -4.18
N PRO A 573 34.76 24.66 -4.84
CA PRO A 573 33.45 24.80 -4.20
C PRO A 573 32.81 23.42 -4.00
N GLN A 574 32.40 23.16 -2.76
CA GLN A 574 31.56 22.02 -2.40
C GLN A 574 30.26 22.06 -3.21
N THR A 575 30.02 21.04 -4.05
CA THR A 575 28.66 20.72 -4.52
C THR A 575 27.89 20.11 -3.35
N ALA A 576 27.42 20.98 -2.45
CA ALA A 576 26.40 20.62 -1.49
C ALA A 576 25.17 20.13 -2.26
N SER A 577 24.68 18.91 -1.94
CA SER A 577 23.33 18.51 -2.31
C SER A 577 22.38 19.62 -1.86
N LYS A 578 21.68 20.27 -2.79
CA LYS A 578 20.69 21.29 -2.42
C LYS A 578 19.75 20.67 -1.39
N PRO A 579 19.59 21.25 -0.19
CA PRO A 579 18.65 20.74 0.78
C PRO A 579 17.26 20.73 0.13
N LYS A 580 16.54 19.62 0.28
CA LYS A 580 15.12 19.53 -0.09
C LYS A 580 14.42 20.72 0.56
N ALA A 581 13.83 21.60 -0.26
CA ALA A 581 13.20 22.82 0.25
C ALA A 581 12.18 22.45 1.34
N THR A 582 12.27 23.10 2.49
CA THR A 582 11.34 22.91 3.60
C THR A 582 9.93 23.23 3.10
N ARG A 583 8.99 22.27 3.22
CA ARG A 583 7.63 22.43 2.72
C ARG A 583 6.80 23.02 3.84
N GLU A 584 5.98 24.02 3.55
CA GLU A 584 5.02 24.58 4.51
C GLU A 584 3.68 23.86 4.32
N TYR A 585 3.35 22.92 5.20
CA TYR A 585 2.12 22.14 5.09
C TYR A 585 0.88 22.92 5.55
N LEU A 586 -0.22 22.72 4.82
CA LEU A 586 -1.51 23.39 4.96
C LEU A 586 -2.58 22.41 5.43
N ALA A 587 -3.41 22.86 6.36
CA ALA A 587 -4.58 22.19 6.90
C ALA A 587 -5.81 22.38 6.01
N VAL A 588 -5.75 21.90 4.76
CA VAL A 588 -6.85 22.07 3.78
C VAL A 588 -7.96 21.02 4.00
N PRO A 589 -9.17 21.42 4.39
CA PRO A 589 -10.31 20.52 4.56
C PRO A 589 -10.75 19.90 3.22
N TYR A 590 -11.44 18.76 3.26
CA TYR A 590 -11.88 18.06 2.04
C TYR A 590 -12.68 18.95 1.09
N GLY A 591 -13.63 19.73 1.62
CA GLY A 591 -14.50 20.61 0.84
C GLY A 591 -13.80 21.84 0.23
N GLU A 592 -12.58 22.17 0.66
CA GLU A 592 -11.88 23.39 0.24
C GLU A 592 -10.66 23.13 -0.66
N ARG A 593 -10.43 21.86 -1.04
CA ARG A 593 -9.29 21.44 -1.87
C ARG A 593 -9.20 22.20 -3.20
N ALA A 594 -10.35 22.41 -3.86
CA ALA A 594 -10.40 23.14 -5.12
C ALA A 594 -9.95 24.60 -4.94
N ALA A 595 -10.40 25.26 -3.87
CA ALA A 595 -10.02 26.64 -3.56
C ALA A 595 -8.54 26.77 -3.16
N ALA A 596 -8.02 25.81 -2.37
CA ALA A 596 -6.61 25.78 -2.01
C ALA A 596 -5.71 25.51 -3.23
N LYS A 597 -6.11 24.59 -4.11
CA LYS A 597 -5.41 24.30 -5.37
C LYS A 597 -5.40 25.53 -6.30
N ALA A 598 -6.53 26.24 -6.40
CA ALA A 598 -6.61 27.49 -7.16
C ALA A 598 -5.72 28.61 -6.59
N ALA A 599 -5.51 28.64 -5.27
CA ALA A 599 -4.57 29.54 -4.60
C ALA A 599 -3.10 29.05 -4.66
N GLY A 600 -2.83 27.93 -5.33
CA GLY A 600 -1.50 27.39 -5.58
C GLY A 600 -0.97 26.44 -4.50
N ALA A 601 -1.84 25.78 -3.73
CA ALA A 601 -1.45 24.63 -2.90
C ALA A 601 -1.17 23.38 -3.74
N ALA A 602 -0.18 22.59 -3.31
CA ALA A 602 0.20 21.32 -3.92
C ALA A 602 0.00 20.15 -2.93
N TRP A 603 -0.18 18.93 -3.44
CA TRP A 603 -0.38 17.74 -2.63
C TRP A 603 0.92 16.96 -2.46
N ASP A 604 1.26 16.61 -1.22
CA ASP A 604 2.36 15.68 -0.92
C ASP A 604 1.80 14.30 -0.64
N ASN A 605 2.05 13.36 -1.56
CA ASN A 605 1.55 12.00 -1.44
C ASN A 605 2.21 11.21 -0.29
N ALA A 606 3.49 11.47 0.00
CA ALA A 606 4.21 10.79 1.07
C ALA A 606 3.76 11.28 2.44
N ALA A 607 3.57 12.60 2.59
CA ALA A 607 3.11 13.20 3.83
C ALA A 607 1.58 13.16 4.00
N LYS A 608 0.84 12.80 2.93
CA LYS A 608 -0.62 12.87 2.83
C LYS A 608 -1.18 14.22 3.29
N SER A 609 -0.53 15.31 2.90
CA SER A 609 -0.88 16.67 3.30
C SER A 609 -0.72 17.66 2.15
N TRP A 610 -1.56 18.70 2.14
CA TRP A 610 -1.38 19.85 1.26
C TRP A 610 -0.20 20.70 1.75
N TYR A 611 0.49 21.38 0.86
CA TYR A 611 1.56 22.33 1.17
C TYR A 611 1.55 23.52 0.21
N VAL A 612 2.21 24.61 0.58
CA VAL A 612 2.36 25.78 -0.30
C VAL A 612 3.19 25.40 -1.52
N GLY A 613 2.59 25.41 -2.71
CA GLY A 613 3.28 25.09 -3.96
C GLY A 613 4.33 26.15 -4.33
N PRO A 614 5.24 25.85 -5.28
CA PRO A 614 6.34 26.76 -5.65
C PRO A 614 5.90 28.16 -6.10
N ASN A 615 4.70 28.27 -6.66
CA ASN A 615 4.09 29.52 -7.13
C ASN A 615 2.82 29.87 -6.32
N GLY A 616 2.65 29.32 -5.12
CA GLY A 616 1.46 29.52 -4.30
C GLY A 616 1.38 30.93 -3.73
N ASP A 617 0.19 31.55 -3.77
CA ASP A 617 -0.04 32.84 -3.13
C ASP A 617 -0.12 32.61 -1.61
N THR A 618 0.97 32.93 -0.91
CA THR A 618 1.09 32.75 0.54
C THR A 618 0.07 33.57 1.33
N ALA A 619 -0.41 34.69 0.79
CA ALA A 619 -1.45 35.49 1.43
C ALA A 619 -2.84 34.85 1.25
N ALA A 620 -3.15 34.34 0.05
CA ALA A 620 -4.39 33.61 -0.21
C ALA A 620 -4.46 32.25 0.53
N LEU A 621 -3.32 31.60 0.71
CA LEU A 621 -3.20 30.30 1.40
C LEU A 621 -3.14 30.42 2.93
N ALA A 622 -2.94 31.64 3.46
CA ALA A 622 -2.74 31.87 4.89
C ALA A 622 -3.87 31.30 5.75
N ARG A 623 -5.12 31.31 5.27
CA ARG A 623 -6.29 30.80 6.01
C ARG A 623 -6.26 29.30 6.32
N TRP A 624 -5.44 28.52 5.60
CA TRP A 624 -5.27 27.09 5.82
C TRP A 624 -3.98 26.75 6.57
N LYS A 625 -3.25 27.71 7.15
CA LYS A 625 -2.14 27.33 8.02
C LYS A 625 -2.69 26.69 9.31
N PRO A 626 -2.05 25.63 9.83
CA PRO A 626 -2.53 24.91 11.02
C PRO A 626 -2.78 25.81 12.25
N GLU A 627 -2.02 26.90 12.37
CA GLU A 627 -2.13 27.93 13.42
C GLU A 627 -3.43 28.76 13.40
N PHE A 628 -4.17 28.77 12.28
CA PHE A 628 -5.46 29.49 12.16
C PHE A 628 -6.69 28.61 12.37
N VAL A 629 -6.51 27.33 12.72
CA VAL A 629 -7.60 26.42 13.08
C VAL A 629 -8.03 26.70 14.51
N ARG A 630 -9.31 27.09 14.70
CA ARG A 630 -9.83 27.49 16.03
C ARG A 630 -9.76 26.32 17.03
N PRO A 631 -9.43 26.59 18.31
CA PRO A 631 -9.48 25.57 19.34
C PRO A 631 -10.93 25.11 19.58
N ALA A 632 -11.04 23.91 20.14
CA ALA A 632 -12.29 23.28 20.57
C ALA A 632 -13.17 24.23 21.42
N LEU A 633 -14.40 24.52 20.98
CA LEU A 633 -15.35 25.38 21.71
C LEU A 633 -15.79 24.73 23.04
N ASP A 634 -15.90 25.53 24.11
CA ASP A 634 -16.55 25.11 25.35
C ASP A 634 -18.07 24.97 25.15
N LEU A 635 -18.66 23.98 25.83
CA LEU A 635 -20.05 23.54 25.68
C LEU A 635 -21.06 24.69 25.84
N ARG A 636 -20.79 25.61 26.78
CA ARG A 636 -21.64 26.76 27.04
C ARG A 636 -21.61 27.78 25.90
N GLU A 637 -20.46 27.95 25.25
CA GLU A 637 -20.30 28.87 24.11
C GLU A 637 -20.92 28.28 22.84
N GLU A 638 -20.78 26.96 22.62
CA GLU A 638 -21.45 26.25 21.52
C GLU A 638 -22.99 26.42 21.58
N PHE A 639 -23.55 26.43 22.79
CA PHE A 639 -24.97 26.68 22.99
C PHE A 639 -25.34 28.17 22.86
N ALA A 640 -24.48 29.07 23.37
CA ALA A 640 -24.69 30.52 23.25
C ALA A 640 -24.74 30.97 21.79
N ASP A 641 -23.86 30.44 20.94
CA ASP A 641 -23.86 30.71 19.51
C ASP A 641 -25.13 30.21 18.82
N ALA A 642 -25.62 29.03 19.20
CA ALA A 642 -26.88 28.52 18.69
C ALA A 642 -28.05 29.45 19.05
N LEU A 643 -28.09 30.02 20.26
CA LEU A 643 -29.11 30.98 20.68
C LEU A 643 -29.04 32.28 19.87
N ARG A 644 -27.84 32.85 19.71
CA ARG A 644 -27.62 34.07 18.93
C ARG A 644 -27.99 33.87 17.46
N SER A 645 -27.68 32.70 16.89
CA SER A 645 -27.96 32.38 15.48
C SER A 645 -29.45 32.43 15.10
N VAL A 646 -30.35 32.27 16.07
CA VAL A 646 -31.80 32.39 15.88
C VAL A 646 -32.38 33.69 16.44
N GLY A 647 -31.53 34.68 16.71
CA GLY A 647 -31.90 36.04 17.09
C GLY A 647 -32.31 36.21 18.55
N LEU A 648 -31.91 35.30 19.45
CA LEU A 648 -32.05 35.50 20.90
C LEU A 648 -30.87 36.33 21.42
N ILE A 649 -31.17 37.32 22.25
CA ILE A 649 -30.16 38.18 22.87
C ILE A 649 -29.70 37.49 24.16
N VAL A 650 -28.46 36.98 24.13
CA VAL A 650 -27.83 36.29 25.26
C VAL A 650 -26.99 37.28 26.05
N SER A 651 -27.41 37.63 27.26
CA SER A 651 -26.71 38.54 28.18
C SER A 651 -26.82 38.09 29.64
N GLY A 652 -25.93 38.57 30.50
CA GLY A 652 -25.85 38.14 31.91
C GLY A 652 -25.36 36.70 32.05
N ASP A 653 -26.00 35.93 32.94
CA ASP A 653 -25.64 34.53 33.22
C ASP A 653 -26.17 33.52 32.19
N HIS A 654 -26.77 33.98 31.08
CA HIS A 654 -27.27 33.11 30.01
C HIS A 654 -26.14 32.74 29.00
N PRO A 655 -26.14 31.51 28.43
CA PRO A 655 -27.14 30.47 28.65
C PRO A 655 -26.94 29.69 29.96
N ILE A 656 -28.07 29.34 30.58
CA ILE A 656 -28.15 28.50 31.78
C ILE A 656 -28.62 27.10 31.33
N MET A 657 -27.79 26.09 31.57
CA MET A 657 -28.01 24.71 31.10
C MET A 657 -28.39 23.76 32.24
N ASP A 658 -29.43 24.12 32.99
CA ASP A 658 -29.94 23.41 34.16
C ASP A 658 -31.14 22.49 33.87
N GLY A 659 -31.45 22.30 32.59
CA GLY A 659 -32.60 21.53 32.10
C GLY A 659 -33.94 22.23 32.24
N LYS A 660 -33.99 23.51 32.67
CA LYS A 660 -35.22 24.29 32.82
C LYS A 660 -35.40 25.29 31.68
N LYS A 661 -36.64 25.79 31.54
CA LYS A 661 -37.02 26.77 30.51
C LYS A 661 -36.64 28.17 30.95
N HIS A 662 -35.81 28.85 30.16
CA HIS A 662 -35.37 30.22 30.35
C HIS A 662 -35.94 31.10 29.25
N ARG A 663 -36.27 32.36 29.58
CA ARG A 663 -36.77 33.36 28.62
C ARG A 663 -35.76 34.49 28.47
N VAL A 664 -35.53 34.92 27.23
CA VAL A 664 -34.60 36.00 26.89
C VAL A 664 -35.21 36.93 25.84
N PRO A 665 -34.76 38.19 25.75
CA PRO A 665 -35.16 39.09 24.67
C PRO A 665 -34.72 38.55 23.31
N VAL A 666 -35.36 39.04 22.25
CA VAL A 666 -35.00 38.72 20.85
C VAL A 666 -34.73 40.01 20.08
N GLU A 667 -33.91 39.91 19.05
CA GLU A 667 -33.55 41.06 18.22
C GLU A 667 -34.78 41.70 17.54
N GLY A 668 -34.87 43.03 17.64
CA GLY A 668 -36.02 43.82 17.19
C GLY A 668 -37.31 43.60 18.00
N GLY A 669 -37.29 42.87 19.12
CA GLY A 669 -38.45 42.72 20.02
C GLY A 669 -38.90 44.04 20.65
N LYS A 670 -40.15 44.09 21.15
CA LYS A 670 -40.62 45.27 21.91
C LYS A 670 -39.78 45.42 23.19
N ALA A 671 -39.42 46.67 23.54
CA ALA A 671 -38.61 46.93 24.73
C ALA A 671 -39.26 46.34 26.00
N GLY A 672 -38.52 45.46 26.69
CA GLY A 672 -38.99 44.73 27.87
C GLY A 672 -39.69 43.39 27.61
N ALA A 673 -39.91 43.00 26.36
CA ALA A 673 -40.52 41.71 26.01
C ALA A 673 -39.47 40.58 25.95
N THR A 674 -39.82 39.39 26.44
CA THR A 674 -38.98 38.18 26.46
C THR A 674 -39.60 37.08 25.60
N ASP A 675 -39.63 37.37 24.30
CA ASP A 675 -40.29 36.54 23.29
C ASP A 675 -39.43 35.35 22.81
N GLY A 676 -38.17 35.27 23.25
CA GLY A 676 -37.28 34.14 23.01
C GLY A 676 -37.23 33.20 24.21
N PHE A 677 -37.13 31.89 23.97
CA PHE A 677 -36.99 30.93 25.03
C PHE A 677 -36.06 29.78 24.66
N TYR A 678 -35.42 29.20 25.67
CA TYR A 678 -34.58 28.03 25.48
C TYR A 678 -34.57 27.12 26.71
N VAL A 679 -34.16 25.88 26.50
CA VAL A 679 -33.87 24.87 27.54
C VAL A 679 -32.54 24.24 27.18
N GLY A 680 -31.58 24.20 28.10
CA GLY A 680 -30.29 23.52 27.89
C GLY A 680 -30.06 22.44 28.94
N HIS A 681 -29.63 21.25 28.52
CA HIS A 681 -29.40 20.05 29.33
C HIS A 681 -27.93 19.68 29.26
N THR A 682 -27.37 19.23 30.39
CA THR A 682 -25.99 18.72 30.49
C THR A 682 -25.93 17.23 30.82
N ASP A 683 -27.08 16.59 31.06
CA ASP A 683 -27.23 15.18 31.41
C ASP A 683 -27.25 14.27 30.17
N GLY A 684 -26.36 13.28 30.14
CA GLY A 684 -26.21 12.37 29.00
C GLY A 684 -25.41 12.99 27.85
N HIS A 685 -26.07 13.32 26.74
CA HIS A 685 -25.48 14.11 25.65
C HIS A 685 -26.02 15.54 25.77
N PRO A 686 -25.17 16.55 26.02
CA PRO A 686 -25.66 17.91 26.20
C PRO A 686 -26.51 18.35 25.00
N ALA A 687 -27.68 18.92 25.25
CA ALA A 687 -28.67 19.24 24.23
C ALA A 687 -29.59 20.36 24.69
N GLY A 688 -30.32 20.98 23.78
CA GLY A 688 -31.21 22.07 24.11
C GLY A 688 -32.28 22.32 23.07
N SER A 689 -33.33 23.02 23.46
CA SER A 689 -34.36 23.55 22.56
C SER A 689 -34.30 25.06 22.60
N ILE A 690 -34.40 25.70 21.44
CA ILE A 690 -34.31 27.15 21.28
C ILE A 690 -35.46 27.60 20.39
N ILE A 691 -36.23 28.58 20.85
CA ILE A 691 -37.39 29.08 20.11
C ILE A 691 -37.43 30.59 20.17
N ASN A 692 -37.60 31.21 19.00
CA ASN A 692 -37.87 32.62 18.84
C ASN A 692 -39.34 32.81 18.43
N ASN A 693 -40.22 33.22 19.35
CA ASN A 693 -41.64 33.40 19.05
C ASN A 693 -41.93 34.56 18.09
N LYS A 694 -40.97 35.46 17.86
CA LYS A 694 -41.18 36.56 16.93
C LYS A 694 -40.99 36.10 15.48
N THR A 695 -39.95 35.31 15.23
CA THR A 695 -39.66 34.74 13.91
C THR A 695 -40.33 33.38 13.69
N GLN A 696 -40.94 32.80 14.73
CA GLN A 696 -41.51 31.45 14.75
C GLN A 696 -40.49 30.35 14.44
N ILE A 697 -39.19 30.62 14.62
CA ILE A 697 -38.10 29.67 14.41
C ILE A 697 -37.90 28.86 15.69
N GLU A 698 -38.02 27.54 15.59
CA GLU A 698 -37.68 26.56 16.63
C GLU A 698 -36.54 25.67 16.14
N ILE A 699 -35.46 25.57 16.91
CA ILE A 699 -34.35 24.66 16.63
C ILE A 699 -34.04 23.80 17.86
N LYS A 700 -33.68 22.54 17.61
CA LYS A 700 -33.14 21.64 18.63
C LYS A 700 -31.63 21.58 18.47
N TRP A 701 -30.92 22.02 19.50
CA TRP A 701 -29.47 22.02 19.58
C TRP A 701 -28.99 20.75 20.30
N LYS A 702 -27.87 20.17 19.86
CA LYS A 702 -27.18 19.06 20.51
C LYS A 702 -25.69 19.32 20.43
N SER A 703 -24.98 19.17 21.54
CA SER A 703 -23.53 19.31 21.57
C SER A 703 -22.88 18.22 20.73
N LYS A 704 -21.87 18.62 19.96
CA LYS A 704 -21.27 17.78 18.92
C LYS A 704 -20.23 16.77 19.42
N GLY A 705 -19.98 16.65 20.74
CA GLY A 705 -19.21 15.56 21.37
C GLY A 705 -18.01 15.04 20.55
N TYR A 706 -16.86 15.71 20.64
CA TYR A 706 -15.63 15.59 19.83
C TYR A 706 -15.44 14.34 18.93
N THR A 707 -15.82 14.46 17.66
CA THR A 707 -15.07 13.91 16.52
C THR A 707 -14.36 15.07 15.83
N LEU A 708 -13.05 14.95 15.60
CA LEU A 708 -12.26 15.97 14.88
C LEU A 708 -12.96 16.33 13.56
N THR A 709 -13.24 17.61 13.35
CA THR A 709 -13.79 18.09 12.07
C THR A 709 -12.79 17.84 10.94
N ASP A 710 -13.22 17.92 9.68
CA ASP A 710 -12.30 17.69 8.56
C ASP A 710 -11.19 18.77 8.49
N GLU A 711 -11.47 19.98 9.00
CA GLU A 711 -10.47 21.03 9.24
C GLU A 711 -9.44 20.58 10.30
N GLN A 712 -9.90 19.97 11.40
CA GLN A 712 -9.04 19.52 12.49
C GLN A 712 -8.23 18.27 12.15
N LYS A 713 -8.79 17.35 11.35
CA LYS A 713 -8.05 16.21 10.79
C LYS A 713 -6.97 16.69 9.83
N ALA A 714 -7.31 17.62 8.94
CA ALA A 714 -6.34 18.22 8.02
C ALA A 714 -5.22 18.95 8.79
N ALA A 715 -5.55 19.64 9.89
CA ALA A 715 -4.58 20.27 10.77
C ALA A 715 -3.66 19.24 11.44
N LEU A 716 -4.20 18.13 11.95
CA LEU A 716 -3.41 17.09 12.62
C LEU A 716 -2.46 16.38 11.64
N HIS A 717 -2.90 16.11 10.40
CA HIS A 717 -2.04 15.56 9.36
C HIS A 717 -0.95 16.56 8.93
N ALA A 718 -1.29 17.83 8.72
CA ALA A 718 -0.32 18.87 8.39
C ALA A 718 0.70 19.08 9.53
N GLU A 719 0.26 19.06 10.79
CA GLU A 719 1.15 19.11 11.95
C GLU A 719 2.06 17.89 12.05
N ALA A 720 1.54 16.68 11.82
CA ALA A 720 2.33 15.46 11.84
C ALA A 720 3.40 15.47 10.74
N ALA A 721 3.04 15.92 9.53
CA ALA A 721 3.95 16.11 8.41
C ALA A 721 5.04 17.15 8.72
N ASN A 722 4.66 18.31 9.26
CA ASN A 722 5.59 19.34 9.72
C ASN A 722 6.55 18.80 10.81
N LYS A 723 6.04 18.04 11.80
CA LYS A 723 6.84 17.43 12.88
C LYS A 723 7.80 16.38 12.35
N LEU A 724 7.38 15.55 11.38
CA LEU A 724 8.23 14.55 10.75
C LEU A 724 9.36 15.20 9.96
N GLN A 725 9.04 16.19 9.12
CA GLN A 725 10.04 16.95 8.36
C GLN A 725 11.02 17.69 9.30
N ALA A 726 10.52 18.29 10.38
CA ALA A 726 11.37 18.94 11.38
C ALA A 726 12.29 17.93 12.08
N ARG A 727 11.80 16.72 12.37
CA ARG A 727 12.61 15.64 12.95
C ARG A 727 13.69 15.15 11.98
N GLU A 728 13.35 14.91 10.72
CA GLU A 728 14.32 14.52 9.68
C GLU A 728 15.39 15.60 9.46
N ALA A 729 14.98 16.87 9.38
CA ALA A 729 15.90 17.99 9.30
C ALA A 729 16.78 18.11 10.55
N SER A 730 16.23 17.85 11.75
CA SER A 730 17.00 17.83 12.99
C SER A 730 18.00 16.67 13.04
N ILE A 731 17.63 15.48 12.56
CA ILE A 731 18.53 14.33 12.43
C ILE A 731 19.65 14.65 11.43
N LEU A 732 19.32 15.17 10.25
CA LEU A 732 20.33 15.56 9.26
C LEU A 732 21.27 16.64 9.81
N LYS A 733 20.75 17.68 10.45
CA LYS A 733 21.56 18.72 11.11
C LYS A 733 22.48 18.14 12.18
N THR A 734 21.99 17.15 12.93
CA THR A 734 22.80 16.43 13.92
C THR A 734 23.91 15.64 13.23
N HIS A 735 23.59 14.88 12.19
CA HIS A 735 24.56 14.14 11.39
C HIS A 735 25.63 15.06 10.79
N GLU A 736 25.26 16.21 10.25
CA GLU A 736 26.21 17.18 9.68
C GLU A 736 27.11 17.81 10.75
N ALA A 737 26.55 18.17 11.90
CA ALA A 737 27.33 18.70 13.02
C ALA A 737 28.33 17.66 13.56
N VAL A 738 27.91 16.39 13.65
CA VAL A 738 28.78 15.28 14.05
C VAL A 738 29.84 15.01 12.99
N ALA A 739 29.49 15.01 11.70
CA ALA A 739 30.42 14.86 10.59
C ALA A 739 31.53 15.92 10.65
N ALA A 740 31.18 17.20 10.81
CA ALA A 740 32.17 18.29 10.95
C ALA A 740 33.05 18.15 12.20
N LYS A 741 32.52 17.59 13.29
CA LYS A 741 33.30 17.29 14.50
C LYS A 741 34.26 16.13 14.27
N VAL A 742 33.80 15.05 13.65
CA VAL A 742 34.60 13.86 13.34
C VAL A 742 35.74 14.23 12.41
N THR A 743 35.48 14.96 11.32
CA THR A 743 36.51 15.45 10.39
C THR A 743 37.60 16.23 11.12
N ARG A 744 37.24 17.19 11.98
CA ARG A 744 38.22 17.93 12.80
C ARG A 744 38.99 17.05 13.77
N SER A 745 38.33 16.10 14.44
CA SER A 745 39.04 15.17 15.34
C SER A 745 40.05 14.30 14.59
N MET A 746 39.74 13.94 13.34
CA MET A 746 40.60 13.11 12.50
C MET A 746 41.86 13.83 11.98
N GLU A 747 41.89 15.17 11.91
CA GLU A 747 43.07 15.95 11.51
C GLU A 747 44.30 15.70 12.40
N SER A 748 44.08 15.28 13.65
CA SER A 748 45.14 14.97 14.61
C SER A 748 45.70 13.55 14.49
N LEU A 749 45.02 12.69 13.73
CA LEU A 749 45.38 11.30 13.51
C LEU A 749 46.41 11.17 12.39
N VAL A 750 47.15 10.07 12.43
CA VAL A 750 48.19 9.76 11.44
C VAL A 750 47.86 8.46 10.71
N PRO A 751 48.28 8.28 9.45
CA PRO A 751 48.18 6.98 8.78
C PRO A 751 48.84 5.87 9.59
N VAL A 752 48.28 4.66 9.53
CA VAL A 752 48.88 3.50 10.18
C VAL A 752 50.12 3.06 9.39
N VAL A 753 51.29 3.19 10.00
CA VAL A 753 52.58 2.71 9.43
C VAL A 753 53.02 1.41 10.10
N GLU A 754 52.82 1.30 11.42
CA GLU A 754 53.08 0.09 12.20
C GLU A 754 51.75 -0.55 12.64
N LEU A 755 51.75 -1.86 12.83
CA LEU A 755 50.54 -2.59 13.23
C LEU A 755 50.02 -2.11 14.58
N THR A 756 48.77 -1.65 14.62
CA THR A 756 48.08 -1.40 15.89
C THR A 756 47.83 -2.72 16.63
N PRO A 757 47.53 -2.69 17.94
CA PRO A 757 47.17 -3.89 18.69
C PRO A 757 46.01 -4.67 18.07
N TYR A 758 45.00 -3.98 17.55
CA TYR A 758 43.87 -4.59 16.86
C TYR A 758 44.31 -5.31 15.56
N MET A 759 45.11 -4.66 14.73
CA MET A 759 45.58 -5.26 13.47
C MET A 759 46.47 -6.48 13.73
N SER A 760 47.35 -6.39 14.72
CA SER A 760 48.19 -7.50 15.18
C SER A 760 47.34 -8.68 15.65
N ALA A 761 46.32 -8.43 16.48
CA ALA A 761 45.41 -9.46 16.97
C ALA A 761 44.55 -10.09 15.86
N LYS A 762 44.23 -9.33 14.81
CA LYS A 762 43.46 -9.82 13.65
C LYS A 762 44.32 -10.42 12.54
N GLY A 763 45.64 -10.30 12.61
CA GLY A 763 46.56 -10.80 11.60
C GLY A 763 46.49 -10.05 10.26
N ILE A 764 46.07 -8.79 10.26
CA ILE A 764 45.89 -7.97 9.05
C ILE A 764 46.98 -6.91 8.91
N GLN A 765 47.33 -6.58 7.67
CA GLN A 765 48.31 -5.54 7.35
C GLN A 765 47.65 -4.16 7.26
N PRO A 766 48.40 -3.07 7.49
CA PRO A 766 47.87 -1.73 7.31
C PRO A 766 47.67 -1.45 5.82
N LEU A 767 46.49 -0.95 5.46
CA LEU A 767 46.15 -0.52 4.11
C LEU A 767 45.89 0.98 4.10
N SER A 768 46.09 1.60 2.93
CA SER A 768 45.87 3.03 2.73
C SER A 768 44.42 3.41 3.07
N GLY A 769 44.27 4.51 3.80
CA GLY A 769 42.97 5.04 4.26
C GLY A 769 42.69 4.83 5.74
N VAL A 770 43.41 3.95 6.44
CA VAL A 770 43.24 3.74 7.89
C VAL A 770 44.19 4.59 8.71
N LEU A 771 43.68 5.11 9.81
CA LEU A 771 44.37 6.05 10.69
C LEU A 771 44.58 5.44 12.09
N THR A 772 45.49 6.04 12.85
CA THR A 772 45.74 5.75 14.25
C THR A 772 45.99 7.03 15.04
N ASP A 773 45.83 6.96 16.35
CA ASP A 773 46.37 7.96 17.25
C ASP A 773 47.90 8.02 17.16
N LYS A 774 48.52 9.12 17.61
CA LYS A 774 49.97 9.32 17.56
C LYS A 774 50.78 8.26 18.30
N ALA A 775 50.15 7.52 19.22
CA ALA A 775 50.79 6.44 19.97
C ALA A 775 50.67 5.06 19.31
N GLY A 776 49.96 4.93 18.18
CA GLY A 776 49.80 3.66 17.46
C GLY A 776 48.88 2.64 18.15
N LYS A 777 48.04 3.08 19.11
CA LYS A 777 47.26 2.20 20.00
C LYS A 777 45.82 2.02 19.56
N GLU A 778 45.22 3.03 18.94
CA GLU A 778 43.82 3.01 18.51
C GLU A 778 43.73 2.97 16.99
N THR A 779 42.91 2.06 16.43
CA THR A 779 42.67 2.04 14.98
C THR A 779 41.41 2.84 14.67
N VAL A 780 41.52 3.80 13.76
CA VAL A 780 40.40 4.64 13.34
C VAL A 780 40.15 4.43 11.86
N ILE A 781 38.95 3.98 11.53
CA ILE A 781 38.52 3.67 10.16
C ILE A 781 37.51 4.73 9.74
N PRO A 782 37.85 5.62 8.79
CA PRO A 782 36.94 6.59 8.21
C PRO A 782 35.69 5.92 7.60
N ALA A 783 34.49 6.43 7.89
CA ALA A 783 33.26 6.05 7.20
C ALA A 783 32.74 7.21 6.34
N ILE A 784 32.79 7.01 5.02
CA ILE A 784 32.44 8.00 4.01
C ILE A 784 31.21 7.55 3.21
N ASP A 785 30.54 8.49 2.53
CA ASP A 785 29.51 8.14 1.54
C ASP A 785 30.10 7.89 0.14
N GLU A 786 29.25 7.59 -0.83
CA GLU A 786 29.64 7.35 -2.22
C GLU A 786 30.32 8.56 -2.87
N ASN A 787 30.12 9.78 -2.37
CA ASN A 787 30.74 11.00 -2.87
C ASN A 787 32.06 11.33 -2.16
N GLY A 788 32.46 10.50 -1.19
CA GLY A 788 33.69 10.69 -0.41
C GLY A 788 33.54 11.65 0.77
N LYS A 789 32.32 12.09 1.11
CA LYS A 789 32.09 12.93 2.29
C LYS A 789 32.25 12.11 3.55
N GLN A 790 33.09 12.59 4.47
CA GLN A 790 33.24 12.02 5.80
C GLN A 790 31.98 12.28 6.64
N TRP A 791 31.33 11.21 7.12
CA TRP A 791 30.14 11.31 7.96
C TRP A 791 30.36 10.84 9.40
N THR A 792 31.11 9.77 9.60
CA THR A 792 31.45 9.22 10.92
C THR A 792 32.76 8.43 10.83
N ALA A 793 33.24 7.87 11.92
CA ALA A 793 34.39 6.95 11.92
C ALA A 793 34.16 5.82 12.91
N GLN A 794 34.73 4.65 12.61
CA GLN A 794 34.79 3.53 13.55
C GLN A 794 36.12 3.60 14.31
N TYR A 795 36.04 3.74 15.62
CA TYR A 795 37.17 3.72 16.55
C TYR A 795 37.27 2.33 17.17
N ILE A 796 38.46 1.74 17.08
CA ILE A 796 38.76 0.41 17.61
C ILE A 796 39.85 0.54 18.65
N GLN A 797 39.51 0.22 19.90
CA GLN A 797 40.41 0.28 21.03
C GLN A 797 41.38 -0.91 21.04
N LYS A 798 42.39 -0.82 21.91
CA LYS A 798 43.42 -1.87 22.09
C LYS A 798 42.87 -3.26 22.41
N ASP A 799 41.70 -3.35 23.04
CA ASP A 799 41.02 -4.59 23.42
C ASP A 799 40.10 -5.13 22.30
N GLY A 800 40.03 -4.44 21.17
CA GLY A 800 39.16 -4.76 20.04
C GLY A 800 37.75 -4.18 20.15
N THR A 801 37.43 -3.41 21.20
CA THR A 801 36.13 -2.74 21.34
C THR A 801 35.96 -1.73 20.20
N LYS A 802 34.93 -1.95 19.37
CA LYS A 802 34.58 -1.08 18.23
C LYS A 802 33.46 -0.12 18.63
N ARG A 803 33.59 1.16 18.29
CA ARG A 803 32.56 2.18 18.51
C ARG A 803 32.50 3.14 17.33
N PHE A 804 31.32 3.68 17.06
CA PHE A 804 31.17 4.80 16.14
C PHE A 804 31.11 6.12 16.90
N ALA A 805 31.35 7.23 16.20
CA ALA A 805 31.02 8.53 16.74
C ALA A 805 29.53 8.57 17.11
N LYS A 806 29.24 8.97 18.35
CA LYS A 806 27.87 9.08 18.87
C LYS A 806 27.07 10.02 17.97
N ASP A 807 25.85 9.60 17.62
CA ASP A 807 24.91 10.34 16.76
C ASP A 807 25.43 10.59 15.33
N GLY A 808 26.48 9.87 14.90
CA GLY A 808 27.00 9.95 13.54
C GLY A 808 26.23 9.05 12.57
N ARG A 809 26.10 9.49 11.31
CA ARG A 809 25.47 8.71 10.24
C ARG A 809 26.37 7.53 9.85
N LYS A 810 25.95 6.30 10.20
CA LYS A 810 26.59 5.05 9.75
C LYS A 810 25.92 4.47 8.49
N GLU A 811 24.60 4.59 8.41
CA GLU A 811 23.81 3.99 7.33
C GLU A 811 24.19 4.56 5.96
N GLY A 812 24.51 3.66 5.03
CA GLY A 812 25.01 3.97 3.69
C GLY A 812 26.46 4.44 3.64
N CYS A 813 27.12 4.62 4.80
CA CYS A 813 28.53 4.97 4.86
C CYS A 813 29.40 3.71 4.90
N PHE A 814 30.57 3.77 4.27
CA PHE A 814 31.49 2.64 4.11
C PHE A 814 32.95 3.10 4.14
N HIS A 815 33.87 2.15 4.17
CA HIS A 815 35.30 2.43 4.00
C HIS A 815 35.84 1.74 2.74
N PRO A 816 36.29 2.46 1.72
CA PRO A 816 36.96 1.88 0.56
C PRO A 816 38.44 1.65 0.86
N LEU A 817 38.87 0.40 0.89
CA LEU A 817 40.26 0.04 1.15
C LEU A 817 41.10 0.35 -0.09
N GLY A 818 42.08 1.25 0.06
CA GLY A 818 42.82 1.82 -1.06
C GLY A 818 42.22 3.12 -1.63
N GLY A 819 41.07 3.58 -1.10
CA GLY A 819 40.41 4.81 -1.52
C GLY A 819 39.41 4.65 -2.67
N LEU A 820 38.65 5.71 -2.94
CA LEU A 820 37.59 5.70 -3.97
C LEU A 820 38.14 5.55 -5.39
N ASP A 821 39.33 6.07 -5.68
CA ASP A 821 39.95 5.96 -7.00
C ASP A 821 40.36 4.50 -7.29
N ALA A 822 40.95 3.82 -6.30
CA ALA A 822 41.29 2.40 -6.43
C ALA A 822 40.03 1.53 -6.57
N LEU A 823 38.95 1.88 -5.87
CA LEU A 823 37.64 1.23 -6.03
C LEU A 823 37.05 1.47 -7.43
N ALA A 824 37.17 2.69 -7.95
CA ALA A 824 36.77 3.05 -9.31
C ALA A 824 37.64 2.37 -10.38
N ALA A 825 38.87 1.95 -10.08
CA ALA A 825 39.71 1.18 -10.98
C ALA A 825 39.49 -0.35 -10.88
N ALA A 826 38.94 -0.86 -9.78
CA ALA A 826 38.75 -2.30 -9.57
C ALA A 826 37.79 -2.93 -10.60
N PRO A 827 38.06 -4.14 -11.13
CA PRO A 827 37.19 -4.77 -12.14
C PRO A 827 35.82 -5.20 -11.59
N VAL A 828 35.68 -5.26 -10.27
CA VAL A 828 34.51 -5.75 -9.52
C VAL A 828 34.48 -5.04 -8.18
N ILE A 829 33.28 -4.74 -7.69
CA ILE A 829 33.10 -4.15 -6.36
C ILE A 829 32.86 -5.28 -5.37
N VAL A 830 33.80 -5.47 -4.44
CA VAL A 830 33.67 -6.47 -3.37
C VAL A 830 33.39 -5.78 -2.05
N ILE A 831 32.24 -6.06 -1.46
CA ILE A 831 31.76 -5.45 -0.21
C ILE A 831 31.77 -6.53 0.87
N ALA A 832 32.46 -6.27 1.97
CA ALA A 832 32.51 -7.16 3.13
C ALA A 832 31.87 -6.50 4.36
N GLU A 833 31.37 -7.34 5.27
CA GLU A 833 30.74 -6.90 6.51
C GLU A 833 31.72 -6.10 7.39
N GLY A 834 32.86 -6.69 7.76
CA GLY A 834 33.85 -6.05 8.63
C GLY A 834 35.11 -5.55 7.91
N TYR A 835 35.84 -4.62 8.54
CA TYR A 835 37.12 -4.13 8.03
C TYR A 835 38.20 -5.21 7.90
N ALA A 836 38.34 -6.10 8.89
CA ALA A 836 39.33 -7.19 8.83
C ALA A 836 39.07 -8.11 7.63
N THR A 837 37.80 -8.50 7.43
CA THR A 837 37.36 -9.28 6.27
C THR A 837 37.65 -8.56 4.96
N ALA A 838 37.29 -7.27 4.86
CA ALA A 838 37.57 -6.46 3.67
C ALA A 838 39.08 -6.34 3.36
N SER A 839 39.91 -6.13 4.39
CA SER A 839 41.38 -6.02 4.28
C SER A 839 42.03 -7.30 3.80
N THR A 840 41.59 -8.42 4.37
CA THR A 840 42.05 -9.75 3.98
C THR A 840 41.66 -10.07 2.54
N LEU A 841 40.42 -9.73 2.13
CA LEU A 841 39.99 -9.89 0.74
C LEU A 841 40.76 -8.99 -0.23
N ALA A 842 40.98 -7.72 0.10
CA ALA A 842 41.76 -6.79 -0.73
C ALA A 842 43.17 -7.31 -0.99
N SER A 843 43.79 -7.85 0.06
CA SER A 843 45.14 -8.40 -0.03
C SER A 843 45.21 -9.69 -0.86
N SER A 844 44.15 -10.50 -0.90
CA SER A 844 44.07 -11.72 -1.72
C SER A 844 43.68 -11.46 -3.17
N LEU A 845 42.81 -10.49 -3.41
CA LEU A 845 42.32 -10.12 -4.75
C LEU A 845 43.27 -9.18 -5.50
N GLY A 846 44.11 -8.43 -4.78
CA GLY A 846 45.02 -7.45 -5.37
C GLY A 846 44.36 -6.17 -5.86
N HIS A 847 43.09 -5.93 -5.53
CA HIS A 847 42.37 -4.69 -5.84
C HIS A 847 41.52 -4.22 -4.66
N ALA A 848 41.00 -2.99 -4.75
CA ALA A 848 40.23 -2.37 -3.69
C ALA A 848 38.95 -3.16 -3.34
N THR A 849 38.61 -3.16 -2.06
CA THR A 849 37.37 -3.72 -1.49
C THR A 849 36.73 -2.70 -0.56
N VAL A 850 35.54 -3.01 -0.06
CA VAL A 850 34.74 -2.09 0.77
C VAL A 850 34.37 -2.75 2.08
N ALA A 851 34.55 -2.05 3.20
CA ALA A 851 33.99 -2.45 4.49
C ALA A 851 32.67 -1.70 4.75
N ALA A 852 31.58 -2.46 4.95
CA ALA A 852 30.26 -1.93 5.31
C ALA A 852 30.05 -1.77 6.83
N PHE A 853 31.02 -2.23 7.63
CA PHE A 853 31.10 -2.23 9.08
C PHE A 853 30.20 -3.23 9.84
N ASP A 854 29.00 -3.51 9.35
CA ASP A 854 28.08 -4.54 9.88
C ASP A 854 27.07 -5.00 8.83
N SER A 855 26.50 -6.18 9.05
CA SER A 855 25.54 -6.84 8.16
C SER A 855 24.29 -6.00 7.88
N GLY A 856 23.82 -5.22 8.86
CA GLY A 856 22.67 -4.33 8.68
C GLY A 856 22.90 -3.23 7.65
N ASN A 857 24.17 -2.82 7.45
CA ASN A 857 24.54 -1.75 6.53
C ASN A 857 24.87 -2.25 5.12
N LEU A 858 25.07 -3.57 4.91
CA LEU A 858 25.40 -4.16 3.61
C LEU A 858 24.42 -3.74 2.49
N PRO A 859 23.08 -3.79 2.66
CA PRO A 859 22.16 -3.44 1.58
C PRO A 859 22.24 -1.95 1.19
N ALA A 860 22.40 -1.06 2.16
CA ALA A 860 22.49 0.38 1.91
C ALA A 860 23.77 0.73 1.14
N VAL A 861 24.90 0.15 1.54
CA VAL A 861 26.20 0.34 0.88
C VAL A 861 26.20 -0.27 -0.53
N ALA A 862 25.65 -1.48 -0.69
CA ALA A 862 25.55 -2.14 -1.99
C ALA A 862 24.73 -1.30 -2.98
N LYS A 863 23.57 -0.79 -2.58
CA LYS A 863 22.73 0.07 -3.43
C LYS A 863 23.43 1.38 -3.80
N ALA A 864 24.08 2.05 -2.85
CA ALA A 864 24.80 3.29 -3.11
C ALA A 864 25.95 3.09 -4.11
N LEU A 865 26.72 2.00 -3.96
CA LEU A 865 27.83 1.69 -4.88
C LEU A 865 27.35 1.20 -6.24
N HIS A 866 26.24 0.45 -6.31
CA HIS A 866 25.64 0.03 -7.57
C HIS A 866 25.13 1.23 -8.38
N ALA A 867 24.46 2.17 -7.72
CA ALA A 867 24.03 3.41 -8.36
C ALA A 867 25.21 4.25 -8.88
N LYS A 868 26.34 4.27 -8.15
CA LYS A 868 27.55 5.00 -8.56
C LYS A 868 28.34 4.29 -9.66
N PHE A 869 28.35 2.96 -9.68
CA PHE A 869 29.10 2.14 -10.62
C PHE A 869 28.21 1.07 -11.26
N PRO A 870 27.23 1.48 -12.10
CA PRO A 870 26.19 0.57 -12.61
C PRO A 870 26.76 -0.55 -13.49
N ASP A 871 27.88 -0.29 -14.19
CA ASP A 871 28.50 -1.24 -15.12
C ASP A 871 29.39 -2.28 -14.44
N LYS A 872 29.60 -2.17 -13.12
CA LYS A 872 30.51 -3.07 -12.39
C LYS A 872 29.74 -4.20 -11.72
N PRO A 873 30.22 -5.44 -11.84
CA PRO A 873 29.66 -6.53 -11.06
C PRO A 873 29.92 -6.30 -9.57
N ILE A 874 28.99 -6.73 -8.72
CA ILE A 874 29.07 -6.58 -7.26
C ILE A 874 29.11 -7.97 -6.60
N VAL A 875 30.06 -8.15 -5.68
CA VAL A 875 30.18 -9.33 -4.82
C VAL A 875 30.04 -8.92 -3.37
N ILE A 876 29.17 -9.59 -2.64
CA ILE A 876 28.97 -9.39 -1.20
C ILE A 876 29.62 -10.55 -0.44
N ALA A 877 30.69 -10.27 0.28
CA ALA A 877 31.37 -11.22 1.15
C ALA A 877 30.79 -11.13 2.57
N GLY A 878 29.85 -12.01 2.89
CA GLY A 878 29.21 -12.06 4.19
C GLY A 878 29.87 -13.03 5.16
N ASP A 879 29.61 -12.82 6.44
CA ASP A 879 30.02 -13.74 7.50
C ASP A 879 29.04 -14.94 7.55
N ASP A 880 29.55 -16.15 7.82
CA ASP A 880 28.76 -17.39 7.95
C ASP A 880 28.68 -17.82 9.43
N ASP A 881 27.92 -17.07 10.22
CA ASP A 881 27.71 -17.31 11.66
C ASP A 881 26.81 -18.53 11.96
N ARG A 882 27.25 -19.74 11.60
CA ARG A 882 26.45 -20.98 11.78
C ARG A 882 26.01 -21.21 13.22
N HIS A 883 26.83 -20.79 14.19
CA HIS A 883 26.50 -20.87 15.60
C HIS A 883 25.29 -19.99 15.99
N GLN A 884 25.00 -18.91 15.25
CA GLN A 884 23.83 -18.06 15.48
C GLN A 884 22.52 -18.75 15.09
N VAL A 885 22.53 -19.65 14.10
CA VAL A 885 21.35 -20.47 13.77
C VAL A 885 20.95 -21.32 14.98
N MET A 886 21.93 -21.93 15.66
CA MET A 886 21.69 -22.77 16.83
C MET A 886 21.25 -21.98 18.07
N THR A 887 21.75 -20.75 18.22
CA THR A 887 21.56 -19.95 19.44
C THR A 887 20.43 -18.93 19.34
N HIS A 888 20.17 -18.39 18.14
CA HIS A 888 19.21 -17.32 17.85
C HIS A 888 18.22 -17.67 16.73
N GLY A 889 18.38 -18.82 16.05
CA GLY A 889 17.48 -19.30 15.00
C GLY A 889 17.73 -18.70 13.62
N THR A 890 18.65 -17.73 13.50
CA THR A 890 18.94 -17.02 12.25
C THR A 890 20.44 -16.75 12.12
N ASN A 891 20.92 -16.65 10.88
CA ASN A 891 22.29 -16.21 10.55
C ASN A 891 22.20 -14.84 9.87
N ALA A 892 22.28 -13.78 10.67
CA ALA A 892 22.04 -12.41 10.20
C ALA A 892 23.07 -11.98 9.13
N GLY A 893 24.35 -12.31 9.32
CA GLY A 893 25.42 -12.03 8.36
C GLY A 893 25.13 -12.64 6.99
N ARG A 894 24.82 -13.94 6.97
CA ARG A 894 24.47 -14.66 5.73
C ARG A 894 23.21 -14.11 5.07
N THR A 895 22.13 -13.93 5.83
CA THR A 895 20.85 -13.44 5.30
C THR A 895 21.01 -12.05 4.69
N LYS A 896 21.65 -11.11 5.39
CA LYS A 896 21.82 -9.74 4.91
C LYS A 896 22.76 -9.63 3.72
N ALA A 897 23.80 -10.46 3.65
CA ALA A 897 24.66 -10.53 2.48
C ALA A 897 23.91 -11.02 1.23
N VAL A 898 23.04 -12.03 1.37
CA VAL A 898 22.16 -12.50 0.28
C VAL A 898 21.16 -11.43 -0.13
N GLU A 899 20.51 -10.75 0.82
CA GLU A 899 19.59 -9.64 0.54
C GLU A 899 20.28 -8.51 -0.22
N ALA A 900 21.48 -8.10 0.23
CA ALA A 900 22.28 -7.06 -0.41
C ALA A 900 22.67 -7.44 -1.84
N ALA A 901 23.13 -8.67 -2.06
CA ALA A 901 23.49 -9.16 -3.39
C ALA A 901 22.27 -9.17 -4.32
N LYS A 902 21.12 -9.67 -3.85
CA LYS A 902 19.89 -9.70 -4.64
C LYS A 902 19.42 -8.29 -5.03
N ALA A 903 19.52 -7.33 -4.13
CA ALA A 903 19.06 -5.95 -4.35
C ALA A 903 19.82 -5.21 -5.47
N VAL A 904 20.99 -5.70 -5.88
CA VAL A 904 21.84 -5.07 -6.91
C VAL A 904 22.21 -6.03 -8.05
N GLY A 905 21.52 -7.17 -8.15
CA GLY A 905 21.85 -8.21 -9.13
C GLY A 905 23.27 -8.80 -8.97
N GLY A 906 23.87 -8.69 -7.79
CA GLY A 906 25.21 -9.17 -7.46
C GLY A 906 25.24 -10.61 -6.94
N LYS A 907 26.40 -11.04 -6.42
CA LYS A 907 26.61 -12.38 -5.88
C LYS A 907 27.06 -12.36 -4.42
N ALA A 908 26.39 -13.11 -3.56
CA ALA A 908 26.86 -13.35 -2.19
C ALA A 908 27.83 -14.54 -2.14
N ILE A 909 28.94 -14.39 -1.40
CA ILE A 909 29.93 -15.43 -1.13
C ILE A 909 30.17 -15.57 0.39
N PHE A 910 30.53 -16.77 0.81
CA PHE A 910 30.73 -17.14 2.22
C PHE A 910 31.97 -18.02 2.38
N PRO A 911 32.70 -17.93 3.50
CA PRO A 911 33.89 -18.73 3.74
C PRO A 911 33.54 -20.22 3.86
N THR A 912 34.34 -21.06 3.21
CA THR A 912 34.30 -22.52 3.39
C THR A 912 35.51 -22.96 4.19
N PHE A 913 35.28 -23.48 5.39
CA PHE A 913 36.33 -23.96 6.30
C PHE A 913 36.67 -25.43 6.07
N ALA A 914 37.77 -25.91 6.65
CA ALA A 914 38.19 -27.30 6.50
C ALA A 914 37.15 -28.26 7.13
N PRO A 915 37.06 -29.52 6.65
CA PRO A 915 36.16 -30.51 7.23
C PRO A 915 36.33 -30.64 8.75
N GLY A 916 35.24 -30.50 9.50
CA GLY A 916 35.22 -30.64 10.97
C GLY A 916 35.60 -29.38 11.78
N GLU A 917 35.92 -28.27 11.13
CA GLU A 917 36.26 -27.02 11.83
C GLU A 917 35.02 -26.26 12.34
N VAL A 918 33.95 -26.22 11.54
CA VAL A 918 32.70 -25.49 11.81
C VAL A 918 31.48 -26.41 11.95
N VAL A 919 31.71 -27.67 12.34
CA VAL A 919 30.67 -28.69 12.50
C VAL A 919 30.41 -28.91 13.99
N TYR A 920 29.14 -28.88 14.39
CA TYR A 920 28.73 -29.28 15.72
C TYR A 920 28.76 -30.81 15.83
N PRO A 921 29.41 -31.41 16.85
CA PRO A 921 29.50 -32.87 16.96
C PRO A 921 28.13 -33.53 17.14
N ASP A 922 27.80 -34.51 16.30
CA ASP A 922 26.54 -35.27 16.38
C ASP A 922 26.43 -36.12 17.66
N THR A 923 27.55 -36.32 18.36
CA THR A 923 27.61 -37.02 19.66
C THR A 923 27.15 -36.17 20.83
N LEU A 924 26.97 -34.85 20.64
CA LEU A 924 26.50 -33.93 21.66
C LEU A 924 25.00 -33.61 21.47
N PRO A 925 24.23 -33.38 22.55
CA PRO A 925 22.84 -32.96 22.41
C PRO A 925 22.73 -31.64 21.63
N ALA A 926 21.79 -31.58 20.70
CA ALA A 926 21.59 -30.40 19.86
C ALA A 926 21.30 -29.14 20.70
N ILE A 927 21.91 -28.02 20.32
CA ILE A 927 21.61 -26.70 20.90
C ILE A 927 20.48 -26.08 20.09
N THR A 928 19.34 -25.83 20.73
CA THR A 928 18.24 -25.05 20.15
C THR A 928 18.25 -23.61 20.68
N PRO A 929 17.64 -22.65 19.97
CA PRO A 929 17.54 -21.28 20.47
C PRO A 929 16.85 -21.18 21.83
N GLN A 930 15.88 -22.06 22.09
CA GLN A 930 15.22 -22.14 23.39
C GLN A 930 16.16 -22.65 24.49
N ALA A 931 16.93 -23.71 24.22
CA ALA A 931 17.91 -24.25 25.17
C ALA A 931 19.02 -23.22 25.48
N TYR A 932 19.49 -22.49 24.46
CA TYR A 932 20.48 -21.43 24.65
C TYR A 932 19.94 -20.26 25.48
N ARG A 933 18.69 -19.82 25.23
CA ARG A 933 18.02 -18.80 26.06
C ARG A 933 17.93 -19.22 27.53
N LYS A 934 17.49 -20.46 27.80
CA LYS A 934 17.46 -21.03 29.15
C LYS A 934 18.85 -21.00 29.79
N HIS A 935 19.88 -21.47 29.09
CA HIS A 935 21.25 -21.41 29.57
C HIS A 935 21.70 -19.98 29.91
N THR A 936 21.41 -18.98 29.06
CA THR A 936 21.79 -17.58 29.33
C THR A 936 21.05 -16.98 30.53
N GLN A 937 19.76 -17.29 30.70
CA GLN A 937 18.97 -16.88 31.86
C GLN A 937 19.50 -17.54 33.13
N ALA A 938 19.71 -18.86 33.10
CA ALA A 938 20.22 -19.62 34.22
C ALA A 938 21.63 -19.18 34.63
N ALA A 939 22.52 -18.90 33.66
CA ALA A 939 23.86 -18.38 33.94
C ALA A 939 23.82 -16.97 34.56
N GLY A 940 22.90 -16.10 34.11
CA GLY A 940 22.68 -14.78 34.69
C GLY A 940 22.19 -14.86 36.13
N GLU A 941 21.16 -15.67 36.38
CA GLU A 941 20.60 -15.92 37.72
C GLU A 941 21.63 -16.54 38.66
N LEU A 942 22.38 -17.55 38.20
CA LEU A 942 23.43 -18.20 38.98
C LEU A 942 24.55 -17.21 39.33
N LYS A 943 24.93 -16.33 38.40
CA LYS A 943 25.91 -15.26 38.67
C LYS A 943 25.39 -14.30 39.73
N THR A 944 24.13 -13.89 39.66
CA THR A 944 23.49 -13.05 40.69
C THR A 944 23.48 -13.75 42.05
N LEU A 945 23.12 -15.04 42.09
CA LEU A 945 23.11 -15.87 43.30
C LEU A 945 24.50 -15.98 43.96
N ILE A 946 25.56 -16.08 43.14
CA ILE A 946 26.96 -16.19 43.62
C ILE A 946 27.56 -14.83 44.02
N SER A 947 27.09 -13.74 43.42
CA SER A 947 27.62 -12.38 43.64
C SER A 947 27.04 -11.64 44.86
N GLN A 948 26.00 -12.17 45.51
CA GLN A 948 25.57 -11.69 46.82
C GLN A 948 26.60 -12.14 47.86
N ASP A 949 27.14 -11.22 48.65
CA ASP A 949 28.21 -11.46 49.62
C ASP A 949 27.90 -12.67 50.54
N GLY A 950 28.62 -13.76 50.25
CA GLY A 950 28.90 -14.86 51.16
C GLY A 950 27.85 -15.97 51.18
N PRO A 951 28.24 -17.25 51.00
CA PRO A 951 27.39 -18.33 51.46
C PRO A 951 27.26 -18.18 52.99
N SER A 952 26.04 -18.01 53.50
CA SER A 952 25.65 -18.93 54.55
C SER A 952 25.76 -20.31 53.92
N ALA A 953 26.94 -20.92 54.05
CA ALA A 953 27.21 -22.26 53.56
C ALA A 953 26.32 -23.21 54.36
N GLY A 954 25.06 -23.33 53.93
CA GLY A 954 24.03 -23.97 54.73
C GLY A 954 22.59 -23.65 54.39
N ASP A 955 22.27 -22.66 53.54
CA ASP A 955 20.87 -22.47 53.09
C ASP A 955 20.51 -23.55 52.03
N PRO A 956 19.67 -24.55 52.37
CA PRO A 956 19.33 -25.63 51.46
C PRO A 956 18.59 -25.13 50.23
N ALA A 957 17.79 -24.07 50.36
CA ALA A 957 16.97 -23.54 49.27
C ALA A 957 17.83 -22.86 48.20
N GLN A 958 18.88 -22.15 48.60
CA GLN A 958 19.83 -21.56 47.65
C GLN A 958 20.69 -22.63 46.97
N SER A 959 21.06 -23.69 47.70
CA SER A 959 21.81 -24.82 47.14
C SER A 959 20.97 -25.61 46.12
N GLU A 960 19.70 -25.86 46.45
CA GLU A 960 18.73 -26.50 45.56
C GLU A 960 18.48 -25.68 44.30
N ARG A 961 18.23 -24.36 44.45
CA ARG A 961 18.06 -23.46 43.31
C ARG A 961 19.31 -23.39 42.43
N ALA A 962 20.51 -23.36 43.03
CA ALA A 962 21.75 -23.38 42.27
C ALA A 962 21.95 -24.72 41.52
N ALA A 963 21.47 -25.84 42.06
CA ALA A 963 21.49 -27.14 41.38
C ALA A 963 20.50 -27.20 40.21
N GLU A 964 19.28 -26.67 40.37
CA GLU A 964 18.29 -26.52 39.29
C GLU A 964 18.85 -25.68 38.13
N LEU A 965 19.41 -24.51 38.44
CA LEU A 965 19.97 -23.61 37.43
C LEU A 965 21.12 -24.27 36.67
N LYS A 966 21.99 -25.04 37.36
CA LYS A 966 23.05 -25.81 36.72
C LYS A 966 22.52 -26.93 35.81
N ALA A 967 21.38 -27.53 36.15
CA ALA A 967 20.74 -28.55 35.32
C ALA A 967 20.15 -27.97 34.02
N GLU A 968 19.75 -26.70 34.00
CA GLU A 968 19.27 -25.99 32.82
C GLU A 968 20.39 -25.42 31.92
N MET A 969 21.63 -25.43 32.39
CA MET A 969 22.78 -24.95 31.63
C MET A 969 23.25 -25.97 30.59
N LEU A 970 23.72 -25.46 29.45
CA LEU A 970 24.48 -26.27 28.49
C LEU A 970 25.72 -26.85 29.17
N SER A 971 26.06 -28.09 28.80
CA SER A 971 27.28 -28.74 29.29
C SER A 971 28.55 -28.08 28.75
N ASP A 972 29.66 -28.25 29.46
CA ASP A 972 30.97 -27.72 29.06
C ASP A 972 31.39 -28.20 27.65
N ALA A 973 31.05 -29.44 27.29
CA ALA A 973 31.32 -29.96 25.95
C ALA A 973 30.50 -29.25 24.87
N GLN A 974 29.21 -28.95 25.13
CA GLN A 974 28.37 -28.18 24.20
C GLN A 974 28.87 -26.74 24.07
N LEU A 975 29.30 -26.11 25.17
CA LEU A 975 29.88 -24.77 25.18
C LEU A 975 31.22 -24.71 24.45
N ALA A 976 32.08 -25.71 24.63
CA ALA A 976 33.35 -25.82 23.92
C ALA A 976 33.16 -26.02 22.41
N ALA A 977 32.20 -26.86 22.01
CA ALA A 977 31.84 -27.03 20.60
C ALA A 977 31.30 -25.72 19.99
N LEU A 978 30.42 -25.02 20.73
CA LEU A 978 29.89 -23.73 20.31
C LEU A 978 30.98 -22.66 20.22
N ASP A 979 31.92 -22.62 21.16
CA ASP A 979 33.07 -21.71 21.15
C ASP A 979 33.99 -21.96 19.96
N LYS A 980 34.24 -23.24 19.61
CA LYS A 980 35.00 -23.60 18.41
C LYS A 980 34.35 -23.01 17.14
N MET A 981 33.04 -23.16 17.00
CA MET A 981 32.29 -22.59 15.86
C MET A 981 32.29 -21.05 15.86
N LYS A 982 32.23 -20.40 17.03
CA LYS A 982 32.30 -18.93 17.16
C LYS A 982 33.63 -18.33 16.71
N ARG A 983 34.70 -19.12 16.68
CA ARG A 983 36.05 -18.65 16.31
C ARG A 983 36.29 -18.58 14.80
N LEU A 984 35.41 -19.20 14.00
CA LEU A 984 35.55 -19.39 12.55
C LEU A 984 34.24 -19.00 11.86
N THR A 985 34.08 -17.72 11.56
CA THR A 985 32.83 -17.19 10.98
C THR A 985 33.05 -16.41 9.69
N ASP A 986 34.22 -15.80 9.50
CA ASP A 986 34.49 -14.88 8.40
C ASP A 986 35.70 -15.32 7.53
N PHE A 987 35.92 -14.62 6.42
CA PHE A 987 37.07 -14.88 5.53
C PHE A 987 38.43 -14.55 6.17
N ASN A 988 38.46 -13.68 7.19
CA ASN A 988 39.69 -13.37 7.93
C ASN A 988 40.10 -14.56 8.82
N ASP A 989 39.13 -15.20 9.46
CA ASP A 989 39.31 -16.41 10.25
C ASP A 989 39.74 -17.58 9.35
N LEU A 990 39.19 -17.69 8.14
CA LEU A 990 39.65 -18.66 7.15
C LEU A 990 41.15 -18.48 6.84
N ALA A 991 41.60 -17.23 6.67
CA ALA A 991 43.01 -16.96 6.37
C ALA A 991 43.96 -17.17 7.56
N THR A 992 43.50 -16.93 8.78
CA THR A 992 44.38 -16.78 9.96
C THR A 992 44.26 -17.89 11.00
N LYS A 993 43.16 -18.65 10.99
CA LYS A 993 42.84 -19.66 12.02
C LYS A 993 42.48 -21.03 11.47
N SER A 994 41.96 -21.11 10.25
CA SER A 994 41.66 -22.40 9.61
C SER A 994 42.94 -23.11 9.18
N SER A 995 42.92 -24.44 9.15
CA SER A 995 43.98 -25.24 8.57
C SER A 995 44.13 -25.07 7.04
N LEU A 996 43.14 -24.44 6.38
CA LEU A 996 43.25 -24.08 4.95
C LEU A 996 44.10 -22.83 4.73
N GLU A 997 44.29 -22.03 5.79
CA GLU A 997 45.10 -20.81 5.81
C GLU A 997 44.76 -19.83 4.65
N ARG A 998 45.70 -18.95 4.35
CA ARG A 998 45.55 -17.92 3.30
C ARG A 998 45.43 -18.51 1.90
N GLU A 999 46.07 -19.64 1.63
CA GLU A 999 46.01 -20.30 0.31
C GLU A 999 44.60 -20.86 0.04
N GLY A 1000 43.89 -21.34 1.08
CA GLY A 1000 42.49 -21.74 0.98
C GLY A 1000 41.56 -20.58 0.67
N LEU A 1001 41.78 -19.44 1.33
CA LEU A 1001 41.06 -18.19 1.06
C LEU A 1001 41.25 -17.75 -0.40
N GLU A 1002 42.50 -17.63 -0.85
CA GLU A 1002 42.84 -17.14 -2.19
C GLU A 1002 42.18 -17.99 -3.28
N ARG A 1003 42.22 -19.32 -3.14
CA ARG A 1003 41.53 -20.23 -4.07
C ARG A 1003 40.03 -20.00 -4.13
N GLN A 1004 39.38 -19.84 -2.97
CA GLN A 1004 37.92 -19.66 -2.91
C GLN A 1004 37.49 -18.32 -3.52
N VAL A 1005 38.15 -17.25 -3.10
CA VAL A 1005 37.73 -15.88 -3.46
C VAL A 1005 38.10 -15.57 -4.90
N ASN A 1006 39.31 -15.91 -5.36
CA ASN A 1006 39.72 -15.65 -6.74
C ASN A 1006 38.84 -16.40 -7.74
N ASN A 1007 38.49 -17.67 -7.44
CA ASN A 1007 37.58 -18.44 -8.29
C ASN A 1007 36.17 -17.80 -8.33
N ALA A 1008 35.60 -17.50 -7.16
CA ALA A 1008 34.26 -16.94 -7.08
C ALA A 1008 34.16 -15.57 -7.79
N VAL A 1009 35.16 -14.70 -7.60
CA VAL A 1009 35.20 -13.38 -8.22
C VAL A 1009 35.46 -13.48 -9.72
N ALA A 1010 36.40 -14.32 -10.17
CA ALA A 1010 36.66 -14.53 -11.59
C ALA A 1010 35.40 -15.01 -12.34
N LYS A 1011 34.65 -15.94 -11.74
CA LYS A 1011 33.39 -16.42 -12.31
C LYS A 1011 32.34 -15.32 -12.44
N VAL A 1012 32.25 -14.41 -11.47
CA VAL A 1012 31.32 -13.27 -11.53
C VAL A 1012 31.72 -12.29 -12.62
N ILE A 1013 33.02 -12.01 -12.77
CA ILE A 1013 33.54 -11.15 -13.85
C ILE A 1013 33.25 -11.77 -15.21
N GLU A 1014 33.54 -13.06 -15.39
CA GLU A 1014 33.29 -13.80 -16.64
C GLU A 1014 31.80 -13.80 -17.01
N GLN A 1015 30.92 -14.12 -16.05
CA GLN A 1015 29.47 -14.10 -16.26
C GLN A 1015 28.96 -12.71 -16.67
N HIS A 1016 29.49 -11.66 -16.05
CA HIS A 1016 29.15 -10.28 -16.40
C HIS A 1016 29.64 -9.92 -17.81
N GLN A 1017 30.87 -10.30 -18.16
CA GLN A 1017 31.42 -10.08 -19.51
C GLN A 1017 30.59 -10.80 -20.58
N VAL A 1018 30.20 -12.06 -20.35
CA VAL A 1018 29.32 -12.79 -21.28
C VAL A 1018 27.98 -12.07 -21.41
N LYS A 1019 27.34 -11.67 -20.30
CA LYS A 1019 26.06 -10.97 -20.31
C LYS A 1019 26.11 -9.63 -21.07
N VAL A 1020 27.25 -8.94 -21.02
CA VAL A 1020 27.47 -7.68 -21.75
C VAL A 1020 27.82 -7.94 -23.23
N GLN A 1021 28.55 -9.00 -23.56
CA GLN A 1021 28.99 -9.31 -24.93
C GLN A 1021 27.94 -10.06 -25.76
N GLN A 1022 27.07 -10.88 -25.17
CA GLN A 1022 26.08 -11.69 -25.87
C GLN A 1022 25.14 -10.87 -26.76
N PRO A 1023 24.55 -9.75 -26.29
CA PRO A 1023 23.71 -8.90 -27.14
C PRO A 1023 24.50 -8.22 -28.28
N ILE A 1024 25.79 -7.99 -28.07
CA ILE A 1024 26.69 -7.39 -29.08
C ILE A 1024 27.01 -8.43 -30.17
N GLN A 1025 27.33 -9.66 -29.79
CA GLN A 1025 27.57 -10.76 -30.73
C GLN A 1025 26.31 -11.11 -31.55
N GLU A 1026 25.14 -11.21 -30.92
CA GLU A 1026 23.87 -11.46 -31.61
C GLU A 1026 23.55 -10.35 -32.62
N ARG A 1027 23.85 -9.09 -32.30
CA ARG A 1027 23.73 -7.97 -33.25
C ARG A 1027 24.71 -8.07 -34.41
N VAL A 1028 25.98 -8.41 -34.16
CA VAL A 1028 26.99 -8.57 -35.22
C VAL A 1028 26.62 -9.74 -36.14
N GLN A 1029 26.19 -10.86 -35.58
CA GLN A 1029 25.80 -12.05 -36.33
C GLN A 1029 24.54 -11.79 -37.18
N GLY A 1030 23.55 -11.08 -36.62
CA GLY A 1030 22.37 -10.65 -37.38
C GLY A 1030 22.69 -9.66 -38.51
N ILE A 1031 23.75 -8.85 -38.38
CA ILE A 1031 24.24 -7.98 -39.46
C ILE A 1031 24.93 -8.82 -40.56
N GLU A 1032 25.77 -9.79 -40.18
CA GLU A 1032 26.44 -10.67 -41.13
C GLU A 1032 25.46 -11.57 -41.90
N GLU A 1033 24.44 -12.11 -41.23
CA GLU A 1033 23.38 -12.88 -41.87
C GLU A 1033 22.58 -12.02 -42.85
N LYS A 1034 22.23 -10.78 -42.47
CA LYS A 1034 21.57 -9.83 -43.39
C LYS A 1034 22.45 -9.48 -44.59
N GLN A 1035 23.76 -9.37 -44.41
CA GLN A 1035 24.70 -9.14 -45.51
C GLN A 1035 24.89 -10.36 -46.41
N GLN A 1036 24.93 -11.57 -45.85
CA GLN A 1036 24.95 -12.82 -46.62
C GLN A 1036 23.65 -12.99 -47.42
N THR A 1037 22.51 -12.73 -46.80
CA THR A 1037 21.19 -12.82 -47.44
C THR A 1037 21.10 -11.82 -48.60
N ARG A 1038 21.59 -10.59 -48.42
CA ARG A 1038 21.68 -9.61 -49.51
C ARG A 1038 22.63 -10.05 -50.64
N ARG A 1039 23.74 -10.74 -50.34
CA ARG A 1039 24.66 -11.29 -51.37
C ARG A 1039 24.10 -12.51 -52.12
N VAL A 1040 23.22 -13.28 -51.49
CA VAL A 1040 22.52 -14.40 -52.12
C VAL A 1040 21.38 -13.89 -53.01
N ILE A 1041 20.68 -12.82 -52.60
CA ILE A 1041 19.64 -12.17 -53.43
C ILE A 1041 20.24 -11.40 -54.61
N SER A 1042 21.51 -10.97 -54.52
CA SER A 1042 22.21 -10.28 -55.62
C SER A 1042 22.95 -11.21 -56.59
N ARG A 1043 22.85 -12.53 -56.45
CA ARG A 1043 23.37 -13.55 -57.38
C ARG A 1043 22.21 -14.29 -58.00
#